data_AF-A0A948B6K5-F1
#
_entry.id   AF-A0A948B6K5-F1
#
_cell.length_a   1.000
_cell.length_b   1.000
_cell.length_c   1.000
_cell.angle_alpha   90.00
_cell.angle_beta   90.00
_cell.angle_gamma   90.00
#
_symmetry.space_group_name_H-M   'P 1'
#
loop_
_entity.id
_entity.type
_entity.pdbx_description
1 polymer ?
#
loop_
_entity_poly.entity_id
_entity_poly.type
_entity_poly.pdbx_seq_one_letter_code
_entity_poly.pdbx_strand_id
1 'polypeptide(L)'
;MESTPMTEAAANTRLVRVFNFISRWSIYLLFLLIPIFFLPWTTEIFEINKQIALVVLTALATMAWLGGMVAGKQLLFKGGWLNVFPLLFFGGILISSSFSLAGYQSWVGQAAQEYTSFLTLTSFLLLFFVLMNAPQAKNQQRNILTALFISAGLTGLVTVLSMLKIVSLPFEFAQARGFNTLGTINSFGLFMMTVMFVGLAMWSVAELAPKKIGGVLWKILVVLISAITLLILAAVDFWIFWALAIAGVVLIVTFNFVSTKRFPSPKRFVLPMAVFLVSLLLLFFPTPFKPGVPVVVTPSYTTSWNIAKQVLSHDGTRLLFGSGPGTFTFDYDQFKPVQINQTYFWNVRFDRSKSHALTALATFGVFTSAVAMLFFLLLALKALERLLFEKDHEAWKMTFVIFTGWSMLALEHLLYSSNLTLHFLFWGFSGLLASQVMGKTWNKKFAQAPKAALIASFLFVILAVGVMAGVFISQKRYSAELAFARAVQLDEAQAPLSQVISELVRATQANGLSDVYYRNLSTALLLQAGNVIQSAQGEELTKEQIQQVNALVAASVSAANTATQIEPNNVLNWAARGAIYREVMSFVENAEDYAAATLSQATLLEPANPGHYTSLGQIHLQVAERAGSLKTNEDEELAKAAAQAEAQELALAEQAFNAAVQLKPDYAPAYYYLAAVYERQGRLAEEATILAALYQNEPTNVGLGFELAILLLRMQELEAAKTVFESVLNLSPDYSNARWFLASVYELQGNPQKALEQVEKVANLNPDNQLVAKRLERMRAGEITTFIPGPVEAGELSATDVEGGEVTDAELPEGAEAQIEEIAAEVEAVEPAPAF
;
A
#
# COMPACT_ATOMS: atom_id res chain seq x y z
N MET A 1 -12.05 14.17 -68.92
CA MET A 1 -11.77 14.01 -67.47
C MET A 1 -11.31 12.58 -67.27
N GLU A 2 -10.03 12.31 -67.48
CA GLU A 2 -9.42 11.01 -67.15
C GLU A 2 -8.66 11.20 -65.83
N SER A 3 -9.20 10.61 -64.77
CA SER A 3 -8.50 10.47 -63.49
C SER A 3 -7.36 9.48 -63.68
N THR A 4 -6.13 9.98 -63.70
CA THR A 4 -4.91 9.18 -63.71
C THR A 4 -4.91 8.18 -62.54
N PRO A 5 -4.59 6.90 -62.77
CA PRO A 5 -4.45 5.93 -61.70
C PRO A 5 -3.19 6.30 -60.92
N MET A 6 -3.34 6.81 -59.70
CA MET A 6 -2.25 6.67 -58.72
C MET A 6 -1.94 5.19 -58.64
N THR A 7 -0.81 4.78 -59.19
CA THR A 7 -0.42 3.37 -59.27
C THR A 7 -0.46 2.76 -57.88
N GLU A 8 -1.10 1.60 -57.73
CA GLU A 8 -1.33 0.89 -56.47
C GLU A 8 -0.03 0.71 -55.64
N ALA A 9 1.12 0.64 -56.33
CA ALA A 9 2.46 0.62 -55.73
C ALA A 9 2.83 1.92 -54.97
N ALA A 10 2.47 3.10 -55.50
CA ALA A 10 2.72 4.39 -54.86
C ALA A 10 1.82 4.58 -53.62
N ALA A 11 0.58 4.10 -53.67
CA ALA A 11 -0.36 4.09 -52.55
C ALA A 11 0.13 3.18 -51.40
N ASN A 12 0.55 1.94 -51.71
CA ASN A 12 1.13 1.02 -50.73
C ASN A 12 2.41 1.60 -50.07
N THR A 13 3.25 2.29 -50.84
CA THR A 13 4.46 2.93 -50.32
C THR A 13 4.16 4.15 -49.42
N ARG A 14 3.07 4.89 -49.68
CA ARG A 14 2.61 5.97 -48.81
C ARG A 14 2.06 5.42 -47.49
N LEU A 15 1.25 4.37 -47.54
CA LEU A 15 0.64 3.76 -46.35
C LEU A 15 1.69 3.16 -45.40
N VAL A 16 2.69 2.44 -45.92
CA VAL A 16 3.82 1.92 -45.11
C VAL A 16 4.58 3.06 -44.41
N ARG A 17 4.77 4.21 -45.07
CA ARG A 17 5.42 5.37 -44.45
C ARG A 17 4.61 5.95 -43.29
N VAL A 18 3.29 6.01 -43.41
CA VAL A 18 2.40 6.47 -42.33
C VAL A 18 2.48 5.52 -41.14
N PHE A 19 2.39 4.21 -41.36
CA PHE A 19 2.50 3.22 -40.29
C PHE A 19 3.85 3.28 -39.55
N ASN A 20 4.96 3.36 -40.29
CA ASN A 20 6.28 3.52 -39.68
C ASN A 20 6.40 4.86 -38.91
N PHE A 21 5.75 5.92 -39.40
CA PHE A 21 5.72 7.21 -38.72
C PHE A 21 4.98 7.10 -37.37
N ILE A 22 3.77 6.53 -37.36
CA ILE A 22 2.97 6.35 -36.14
C ILE A 22 3.73 5.51 -35.13
N SER A 23 4.22 4.33 -35.54
CA SER A 23 4.94 3.42 -34.64
C SER A 23 6.15 4.11 -33.99
N ARG A 24 6.95 4.82 -34.79
CA ARG A 24 8.14 5.53 -34.31
C ARG A 24 7.80 6.65 -33.32
N TRP A 25 6.78 7.48 -33.62
CA TRP A 25 6.42 8.59 -32.75
C TRP A 25 5.72 8.13 -31.47
N SER A 26 4.94 7.06 -31.52
CA SER A 26 4.39 6.42 -30.31
C SER A 26 5.50 5.96 -29.37
N ILE A 27 6.58 5.37 -29.89
CA ILE A 27 7.77 4.99 -29.09
C ILE A 27 8.47 6.22 -28.50
N TYR A 28 8.66 7.29 -29.27
CA TYR A 28 9.28 8.52 -28.75
C TYR A 28 8.44 9.15 -27.65
N LEU A 29 7.12 9.17 -27.83
CA LEU A 29 6.19 9.64 -26.82
C LEU A 29 6.21 8.77 -25.57
N LEU A 30 6.35 7.45 -25.68
CA LEU A 30 6.48 6.57 -24.51
C LEU A 30 7.70 6.94 -23.65
N PHE A 31 8.88 7.05 -24.26
CA PHE A 31 10.11 7.39 -23.52
C PHE A 31 10.15 8.84 -23.02
N LEU A 32 9.36 9.74 -23.63
CA LEU A 32 9.19 11.11 -23.16
C LEU A 32 8.17 11.20 -22.01
N LEU A 33 6.99 10.58 -22.17
CA LEU A 33 5.84 10.78 -21.30
C LEU A 33 5.89 9.91 -20.05
N ILE A 34 6.20 8.60 -20.15
CA ILE A 34 6.12 7.70 -18.99
C ILE A 34 6.91 8.21 -17.76
N PRO A 35 8.10 8.84 -17.90
CA PRO A 35 8.79 9.43 -16.75
C PRO A 35 8.14 10.70 -16.18
N ILE A 36 7.48 11.53 -16.99
CA ILE A 36 6.93 12.85 -16.58
C ILE A 36 5.42 12.84 -16.34
N PHE A 37 4.70 11.81 -16.78
CA PHE A 37 3.24 11.80 -16.86
C PHE A 37 2.59 11.50 -15.51
N PHE A 38 1.73 12.41 -15.07
CA PHE A 38 0.83 12.29 -13.91
C PHE A 38 -0.38 13.18 -14.15
N LEU A 39 -1.51 12.86 -13.52
CA LEU A 39 -2.75 13.63 -13.65
C LEU A 39 -3.43 13.79 -12.27
N PRO A 40 -3.95 14.98 -11.92
CA PRO A 40 -4.45 15.30 -10.58
C PRO A 40 -5.90 14.87 -10.31
N TRP A 41 -6.54 14.13 -11.23
CA TRP A 41 -7.99 13.85 -11.20
C TRP A 41 -8.33 12.38 -10.97
N THR A 42 -7.35 11.58 -10.54
CA THR A 42 -7.50 10.17 -10.12
C THR A 42 -7.06 10.03 -8.67
N THR A 43 -7.52 8.99 -7.95
CA THR A 43 -7.13 8.80 -6.54
C THR A 43 -5.65 8.44 -6.40
N GLU A 44 -5.16 7.60 -7.31
CA GLU A 44 -3.73 7.37 -7.50
C GLU A 44 -3.25 8.23 -8.69
N ILE A 45 -2.27 9.11 -8.47
CA ILE A 45 -1.88 10.15 -9.44
C ILE A 45 -0.82 9.71 -10.46
N PHE A 46 -0.12 8.59 -10.25
CA PHE A 46 1.02 8.16 -11.07
C PHE A 46 0.78 6.88 -11.87
N GLU A 47 0.67 5.74 -11.19
CA GLU A 47 0.62 4.38 -11.74
C GLU A 47 -0.52 4.18 -12.75
N ILE A 48 -1.78 4.51 -12.40
CA ILE A 48 -2.92 4.32 -13.32
C ILE A 48 -2.80 5.19 -14.58
N ASN A 49 -2.38 6.45 -14.40
CA ASN A 49 -2.19 7.39 -15.49
C ASN A 49 -1.10 6.91 -16.45
N LYS A 50 0.03 6.45 -15.92
CA LYS A 50 1.13 5.89 -16.71
C LYS A 50 0.76 4.57 -17.37
N GLN A 51 -0.02 3.72 -16.72
CA GLN A 51 -0.48 2.47 -17.31
C GLN A 51 -1.35 2.73 -18.54
N ILE A 52 -2.27 3.69 -18.47
CA ILE A 52 -3.11 4.05 -19.63
C ILE A 52 -2.28 4.61 -20.77
N ALA A 53 -1.34 5.52 -20.47
CA ALA A 53 -0.41 6.03 -21.47
C ALA A 53 0.41 4.89 -22.11
N LEU A 54 0.88 3.94 -21.31
CA LEU A 54 1.61 2.76 -21.77
C LEU A 54 0.75 1.89 -22.69
N VAL A 55 -0.45 1.50 -22.26
CA VAL A 55 -1.36 0.62 -23.01
C VAL A 55 -1.71 1.27 -24.34
N VAL A 56 -2.15 2.53 -24.34
CA VAL A 56 -2.58 3.24 -25.56
C VAL A 56 -1.43 3.46 -26.54
N LEU A 57 -0.29 3.95 -26.07
CA LEU A 57 0.83 4.23 -26.98
C LEU A 57 1.49 2.94 -27.47
N THR A 58 1.55 1.88 -26.66
CA THR A 58 2.03 0.57 -27.09
C THR A 58 1.06 -0.06 -28.09
N ALA A 59 -0.25 0.03 -27.84
CA ALA A 59 -1.28 -0.39 -28.78
C ALA A 59 -1.10 0.26 -30.16
N LEU A 60 -0.97 1.59 -30.18
CA LEU A 60 -0.71 2.35 -31.41
C LEU A 60 0.61 1.91 -32.07
N ALA A 61 1.67 1.74 -31.29
CA ALA A 61 2.98 1.35 -31.81
C ALA A 61 2.96 -0.04 -32.44
N THR A 62 2.32 -1.01 -31.77
CA THR A 62 2.17 -2.41 -32.21
C THR A 62 1.27 -2.50 -33.43
N MET A 63 0.09 -1.87 -33.40
CA MET A 63 -0.84 -1.89 -34.52
C MET A 63 -0.25 -1.23 -35.76
N ALA A 64 0.47 -0.13 -35.59
CA ALA A 64 1.15 0.52 -36.70
C ALA A 64 2.31 -0.30 -37.24
N TRP A 65 3.11 -0.93 -36.37
CA TRP A 65 4.20 -1.82 -36.78
C TRP A 65 3.69 -3.02 -37.61
N LEU A 66 2.63 -3.69 -37.15
CA LEU A 66 2.03 -4.82 -37.85
C LEU A 66 1.31 -4.38 -39.13
N GLY A 67 0.55 -3.28 -39.08
CA GLY A 67 -0.10 -2.69 -40.25
C GLY A 67 0.90 -2.33 -41.35
N GLY A 68 2.10 -1.86 -40.97
CA GLY A 68 3.21 -1.63 -41.90
C GLY A 68 3.69 -2.90 -42.61
N MET A 69 3.70 -4.05 -41.94
CA MET A 69 4.02 -5.34 -42.58
C MET A 69 2.96 -5.79 -43.56
N VAL A 70 1.68 -5.71 -43.16
CA VAL A 70 0.54 -6.10 -43.99
C VAL A 70 0.46 -5.20 -45.23
N ALA A 71 0.54 -3.88 -45.07
CA ALA A 71 0.56 -2.91 -46.16
C ALA A 71 1.77 -3.08 -47.09
N GLY A 72 2.92 -3.45 -46.53
CA GLY A 72 4.14 -3.74 -47.29
C GLY A 72 4.15 -5.11 -47.96
N LYS A 73 3.14 -5.97 -47.71
CA LYS A 73 3.05 -7.38 -48.16
C LYS A 73 4.33 -8.18 -47.86
N GLN A 74 4.99 -7.88 -46.74
CA GLN A 74 6.27 -8.47 -46.34
C GLN A 74 6.30 -8.74 -44.84
N LEU A 75 6.77 -9.93 -44.46
CA LEU A 75 7.01 -10.30 -43.07
C LEU A 75 8.42 -9.87 -42.69
N LEU A 76 8.54 -8.95 -41.72
CA LEU A 76 9.81 -8.47 -41.17
C LEU A 76 9.89 -8.83 -39.68
N PHE A 77 10.64 -9.87 -39.35
CA PHE A 77 10.76 -10.33 -37.95
C PHE A 77 12.16 -10.84 -37.64
N LYS A 78 12.75 -10.42 -36.52
CA LYS A 78 14.02 -10.92 -36.01
C LYS A 78 13.82 -12.29 -35.40
N GLY A 79 14.22 -13.32 -36.15
CA GLY A 79 14.17 -14.70 -35.70
C GLY A 79 15.25 -15.02 -34.66
N GLY A 80 15.10 -16.16 -34.00
CA GLY A 80 16.04 -16.66 -33.01
C GLY A 80 15.31 -17.49 -31.97
N TRP A 81 15.97 -18.55 -31.48
CA TRP A 81 15.41 -19.43 -30.47
C TRP A 81 15.14 -18.69 -29.14
N LEU A 82 15.87 -17.61 -28.84
CA LEU A 82 15.65 -16.78 -27.65
C LEU A 82 14.23 -16.18 -27.58
N ASN A 83 13.51 -16.04 -28.70
CA ASN A 83 12.12 -15.58 -28.71
C ASN A 83 11.15 -16.55 -28.00
N VAL A 84 11.55 -17.79 -27.75
CA VAL A 84 10.72 -18.76 -27.02
C VAL A 84 10.51 -18.32 -25.58
N PHE A 85 11.51 -17.71 -24.92
CA PHE A 85 11.39 -17.40 -23.49
C PHE A 85 10.43 -16.26 -23.17
N PRO A 86 10.40 -15.12 -23.89
CA PRO A 86 9.37 -14.11 -23.66
C PRO A 86 7.96 -14.65 -23.89
N LEU A 87 7.77 -15.62 -24.80
CA LEU A 87 6.49 -16.29 -25.02
C LEU A 87 6.16 -17.31 -23.91
N LEU A 88 7.14 -18.04 -23.38
CA LEU A 88 6.97 -18.91 -22.21
C LEU A 88 6.68 -18.10 -20.95
N PHE A 89 7.34 -16.96 -20.78
CA PHE A 89 7.04 -15.98 -19.74
C PHE A 89 5.58 -15.50 -19.86
N PHE A 90 5.15 -15.13 -21.07
CA PHE A 90 3.75 -14.77 -21.34
C PHE A 90 2.76 -15.89 -20.97
N GLY A 91 3.08 -17.13 -21.32
CA GLY A 91 2.28 -18.29 -20.93
C GLY A 91 2.24 -18.48 -19.42
N GLY A 92 3.37 -18.31 -18.73
CA GLY A 92 3.46 -18.39 -17.27
C GLY A 92 2.62 -17.33 -16.57
N ILE A 93 2.69 -16.07 -17.00
CA ILE A 93 1.84 -14.99 -16.44
C ILE A 93 0.36 -15.21 -16.75
N LEU A 94 0.01 -15.73 -17.93
CA LEU A 94 -1.38 -16.04 -18.29
C LEU A 94 -1.95 -17.11 -17.37
N ILE A 95 -1.18 -18.17 -17.11
CA ILE A 95 -1.55 -19.24 -16.18
C ILE A 95 -1.66 -18.69 -14.76
N SER A 96 -0.66 -17.94 -14.30
CA SER A 96 -0.63 -17.29 -12.99
C SER A 96 -1.86 -16.38 -12.76
N SER A 97 -2.20 -15.51 -13.72
CA SER A 97 -3.41 -14.67 -13.66
C SER A 97 -4.71 -15.45 -13.70
N SER A 98 -4.75 -16.60 -14.35
CA SER A 98 -5.96 -17.43 -14.44
C SER A 98 -6.25 -18.19 -13.15
N PHE A 99 -5.21 -18.54 -12.38
CA PHE A 99 -5.34 -19.20 -11.08
C PHE A 99 -5.36 -18.22 -9.90
N SER A 100 -5.14 -16.93 -10.14
CA SER A 100 -5.22 -15.94 -9.06
C SER A 100 -6.66 -15.78 -8.61
N LEU A 101 -6.85 -15.85 -7.28
CA LEU A 101 -8.10 -15.48 -6.64
C LEU A 101 -8.34 -13.96 -6.68
N ALA A 102 -7.33 -13.19 -7.06
CA ALA A 102 -7.41 -11.76 -7.24
C ALA A 102 -7.69 -11.35 -8.68
N GLY A 103 -8.85 -11.75 -9.18
CA GLY A 103 -9.18 -11.69 -10.60
C GLY A 103 -8.94 -10.31 -11.22
N TYR A 104 -9.64 -9.29 -10.76
CA TYR A 104 -9.51 -7.96 -11.38
C TYR A 104 -8.10 -7.36 -11.20
N GLN A 105 -7.53 -7.47 -9.99
CA GLN A 105 -6.22 -6.94 -9.67
C GLN A 105 -5.09 -7.61 -10.48
N SER A 106 -5.14 -8.94 -10.65
CA SER A 106 -4.15 -9.66 -11.45
C SER A 106 -4.26 -9.41 -12.93
N TRP A 107 -5.48 -9.26 -13.46
CA TRP A 107 -5.67 -9.06 -14.89
C TRP A 107 -5.41 -7.60 -15.32
N VAL A 108 -5.88 -6.62 -14.54
CA VAL A 108 -5.90 -5.20 -14.94
C VAL A 108 -5.04 -4.32 -14.04
N GLY A 109 -4.88 -4.66 -12.77
CA GLY A 109 -4.16 -3.87 -11.77
C GLY A 109 -5.07 -2.92 -10.99
N GLN A 110 -4.70 -2.67 -9.73
CA GLN A 110 -5.38 -1.75 -8.80
C GLN A 110 -4.41 -1.40 -7.65
N ALA A 111 -4.67 -0.32 -6.91
CA ALA A 111 -3.99 0.01 -5.65
C ALA A 111 -2.45 0.07 -5.76
N ALA A 112 -1.92 0.81 -6.74
CA ALA A 112 -0.49 0.99 -7.02
C ALA A 112 0.27 -0.28 -7.50
N GLN A 113 -0.46 -1.36 -7.80
CA GLN A 113 0.05 -2.63 -8.34
C GLN A 113 -0.05 -2.75 -9.87
N GLU A 114 -0.43 -1.68 -10.55
CA GLU A 114 -0.65 -1.65 -12.00
C GLU A 114 0.54 -2.22 -12.77
N TYR A 115 1.76 -1.93 -12.31
CA TYR A 115 3.01 -2.30 -12.97
C TYR A 115 3.23 -3.81 -13.13
N THR A 116 2.60 -4.65 -12.29
CA THR A 116 2.72 -6.12 -12.38
C THR A 116 1.52 -6.80 -13.00
N SER A 117 0.39 -6.11 -13.20
CA SER A 117 -0.81 -6.73 -13.79
C SER A 117 -0.57 -7.35 -15.17
N PHE A 118 -1.37 -8.36 -15.52
CA PHE A 118 -1.31 -9.03 -16.82
C PHE A 118 -1.40 -8.04 -17.99
N LEU A 119 -2.31 -7.07 -17.93
CA LEU A 119 -2.46 -6.02 -18.94
C LEU A 119 -1.15 -5.23 -19.15
N THR A 120 -0.49 -4.85 -18.06
CA THR A 120 0.77 -4.11 -18.13
C THR A 120 1.92 -4.98 -18.62
N LEU A 121 2.07 -6.19 -18.10
CA LEU A 121 3.11 -7.14 -18.53
C LEU A 121 2.95 -7.50 -20.01
N THR A 122 1.71 -7.64 -20.49
CA THR A 122 1.40 -7.80 -21.92
C THR A 122 1.86 -6.59 -22.71
N SER A 123 1.57 -5.38 -22.22
CA SER A 123 2.02 -4.14 -22.87
C SER A 123 3.55 -4.04 -22.91
N PHE A 124 4.25 -4.40 -21.84
CA PHE A 124 5.71 -4.46 -21.85
C PHE A 124 6.27 -5.47 -22.85
N LEU A 125 5.64 -6.64 -22.96
CA LEU A 125 6.05 -7.66 -23.92
C LEU A 125 5.82 -7.20 -25.37
N LEU A 126 4.68 -6.56 -25.66
CA LEU A 126 4.40 -5.97 -26.96
C LEU A 126 5.41 -4.87 -27.30
N LEU A 127 5.70 -3.98 -26.35
CA LEU A 127 6.71 -2.94 -26.49
C LEU A 127 8.10 -3.55 -26.79
N PHE A 128 8.47 -4.61 -26.06
CA PHE A 128 9.70 -5.35 -26.30
C PHE A 128 9.79 -5.84 -27.76
N PHE A 129 8.74 -6.51 -28.26
CA PHE A 129 8.73 -7.01 -29.64
C PHE A 129 8.73 -5.89 -30.68
N VAL A 130 8.03 -4.77 -30.43
CA VAL A 130 8.06 -3.61 -31.32
C VAL A 130 9.45 -3.00 -31.36
N LEU A 131 10.11 -2.75 -30.22
CA LEU A 131 11.45 -2.16 -30.18
C LEU A 131 12.50 -3.06 -30.83
N MET A 132 12.35 -4.38 -30.68
CA MET A 132 13.23 -5.38 -31.25
C MET A 132 13.14 -5.47 -32.78
N ASN A 133 11.94 -5.34 -33.34
CA ASN A 133 11.67 -5.63 -34.75
C ASN A 133 11.40 -4.40 -35.62
N ALA A 134 10.89 -3.31 -35.05
CA ALA A 134 10.58 -2.12 -35.83
C ALA A 134 11.85 -1.65 -36.56
N PRO A 135 11.75 -1.14 -37.81
CA PRO A 135 12.90 -0.67 -38.57
C PRO A 135 13.60 0.52 -37.88
N GLN A 136 14.47 0.21 -36.93
CA GLN A 136 15.17 1.18 -36.11
C GLN A 136 16.49 1.53 -36.79
N ALA A 137 16.45 2.56 -37.64
CA ALA A 137 17.69 3.19 -38.07
C ALA A 137 18.47 3.65 -36.82
N LYS A 138 19.81 3.64 -36.85
CA LYS A 138 20.66 4.09 -35.73
C LYS A 138 20.23 5.46 -35.15
N ASN A 139 19.78 6.37 -36.03
CA ASN A 139 19.23 7.67 -35.63
C ASN A 139 17.96 7.58 -34.76
N GLN A 140 17.13 6.56 -34.96
CA GLN A 140 15.91 6.37 -34.18
C GLN A 140 16.21 5.96 -32.74
N GLN A 141 17.15 5.04 -32.51
CA GLN A 141 17.57 4.66 -31.17
C GLN A 141 18.18 5.85 -30.41
N ARG A 142 18.98 6.67 -31.09
CA ARG A 142 19.47 7.93 -30.51
C ARG A 142 18.33 8.86 -30.12
N ASN A 143 17.27 8.97 -30.93
CA ASN A 143 16.12 9.82 -30.62
C ASN A 143 15.31 9.29 -29.42
N ILE A 144 15.19 7.96 -29.26
CA ILE A 144 14.60 7.33 -28.07
C ILE A 144 15.36 7.75 -26.82
N LEU A 145 16.70 7.60 -26.85
CA LEU A 145 17.55 8.04 -25.75
C LEU A 145 17.42 9.56 -25.53
N THR A 146 17.37 10.36 -26.60
CA THR A 146 17.19 11.82 -26.46
C THR A 146 15.86 12.17 -25.77
N ALA A 147 14.76 11.50 -26.11
CA ALA A 147 13.48 11.67 -25.44
C ALA A 147 13.57 11.36 -23.94
N LEU A 148 14.23 10.24 -23.58
CA LEU A 148 14.48 9.84 -22.19
C LEU A 148 15.33 10.86 -21.42
N PHE A 149 16.33 11.45 -22.07
CA PHE A 149 17.18 12.49 -21.47
C PHE A 149 16.41 13.79 -21.23
N ILE A 150 15.54 14.17 -22.17
CA ILE A 150 14.68 15.35 -22.02
C ILE A 150 13.72 15.13 -20.84
N SER A 151 13.05 13.98 -20.78
CA SER A 151 12.14 13.68 -19.67
C SER A 151 12.87 13.63 -18.32
N ALA A 152 14.07 13.03 -18.27
CA ALA A 152 14.88 12.99 -17.05
C ALA A 152 15.37 14.37 -16.62
N GLY A 153 15.77 15.23 -17.55
CA GLY A 153 16.14 16.61 -17.26
C GLY A 153 14.97 17.43 -16.71
N LEU A 154 13.77 17.26 -17.29
CA LEU A 154 12.56 17.94 -16.84
C LEU A 154 12.13 17.48 -15.45
N THR A 155 11.99 16.16 -15.21
CA THR A 155 11.66 15.66 -13.86
C THR A 155 12.77 16.00 -12.86
N GLY A 156 14.04 15.86 -13.26
CA GLY A 156 15.22 16.28 -12.49
C GLY A 156 15.09 17.69 -11.95
N LEU A 157 14.81 18.63 -12.84
CA LEU A 157 14.66 20.04 -12.50
C LEU A 157 13.46 20.28 -11.58
N VAL A 158 12.29 19.69 -11.89
CA VAL A 158 11.08 19.83 -11.06
C VAL A 158 11.35 19.33 -9.64
N THR A 159 11.96 18.16 -9.47
CA THR A 159 12.22 17.59 -8.15
C THR A 159 13.20 18.46 -7.35
N VAL A 160 14.29 18.93 -7.95
CA VAL A 160 15.25 19.80 -7.25
C VAL A 160 14.61 21.12 -6.84
N LEU A 161 13.82 21.74 -7.73
CA LEU A 161 13.12 22.98 -7.41
C LEU A 161 12.06 22.78 -6.31
N SER A 162 11.37 21.64 -6.29
CA SER A 162 10.46 21.24 -5.19
C SER A 162 11.22 21.02 -3.88
N MET A 163 12.37 20.31 -3.90
CA MET A 163 13.21 20.10 -2.72
C MET A 163 13.69 21.43 -2.11
N LEU A 164 14.06 22.39 -2.95
CA LEU A 164 14.48 23.74 -2.56
C LEU A 164 13.32 24.68 -2.25
N LYS A 165 12.06 24.25 -2.42
CA LYS A 165 10.85 25.08 -2.29
C LYS A 165 10.87 26.36 -3.16
N ILE A 166 11.54 26.31 -4.32
CA ILE A 166 11.61 27.44 -5.27
C ILE A 166 10.38 27.46 -6.18
N VAL A 167 9.87 26.29 -6.55
CA VAL A 167 8.68 26.14 -7.39
C VAL A 167 7.66 25.29 -6.66
N SER A 168 6.43 25.79 -6.56
CA SER A 168 5.25 25.05 -6.15
C SER A 168 4.34 24.87 -7.37
N LEU A 169 3.98 23.62 -7.66
CA LEU A 169 2.90 23.35 -8.60
C LEU A 169 1.55 23.69 -7.93
N PRO A 170 0.50 23.99 -8.70
CA PRO A 170 -0.80 24.42 -8.15
C PRO A 170 -1.60 23.29 -7.48
N PHE A 171 -0.99 22.12 -7.22
CA PHE A 171 -1.63 20.96 -6.65
C PHE A 171 -1.07 20.68 -5.26
N GLU A 172 -1.94 20.38 -4.28
CA GLU A 172 -1.53 20.13 -2.89
C GLU A 172 -0.53 18.98 -2.76
N PHE A 173 -0.76 17.85 -3.45
CA PHE A 173 0.17 16.71 -3.46
C PHE A 173 1.57 17.08 -3.97
N ALA A 174 1.68 18.13 -4.79
CA ALA A 174 2.93 18.56 -5.39
C ALA A 174 3.68 19.60 -4.54
N GLN A 175 3.10 20.02 -3.41
CA GLN A 175 3.75 20.90 -2.43
C GLN A 175 4.68 20.14 -1.47
N ALA A 176 4.59 18.81 -1.45
CA ALA A 176 5.47 17.96 -0.65
C ALA A 176 6.95 18.18 -1.03
N ARG A 177 7.83 18.27 -0.03
CA ARG A 177 9.26 18.43 -0.27
C ARG A 177 9.81 17.17 -0.94
N GLY A 178 10.42 17.33 -2.12
CA GLY A 178 10.89 16.18 -2.91
C GLY A 178 9.81 15.55 -3.78
N PHE A 179 8.72 16.28 -4.04
CA PHE A 179 7.76 15.90 -5.08
C PHE A 179 8.50 15.57 -6.38
N ASN A 180 8.14 14.44 -6.98
CA ASN A 180 8.69 13.97 -8.23
C ASN A 180 7.61 13.18 -8.99
N THR A 181 7.78 13.03 -10.30
CA THR A 181 6.80 12.38 -11.16
C THR A 181 6.88 10.85 -11.15
N LEU A 182 7.76 10.25 -10.33
CA LEU A 182 8.03 8.81 -10.26
C LEU A 182 7.52 8.16 -8.96
N GLY A 183 6.81 8.91 -8.12
CA GLY A 183 6.32 8.42 -6.83
C GLY A 183 7.36 8.63 -5.73
N THR A 184 7.97 7.55 -5.25
CA THR A 184 8.92 7.64 -4.14
C THR A 184 10.24 8.27 -4.57
N ILE A 185 10.88 9.02 -3.66
CA ILE A 185 12.19 9.64 -3.90
C ILE A 185 13.26 8.59 -4.25
N ASN A 186 13.12 7.37 -3.73
CA ASN A 186 14.00 6.25 -4.03
C ASN A 186 13.85 5.77 -5.48
N SER A 187 12.61 5.55 -5.94
CA SER A 187 12.34 5.15 -7.33
C SER A 187 12.83 6.21 -8.32
N PHE A 188 12.68 7.49 -7.94
CA PHE A 188 13.22 8.61 -8.70
C PHE A 188 14.75 8.62 -8.76
N GLY A 189 15.42 8.40 -7.63
CA GLY A 189 16.88 8.28 -7.56
C GLY A 189 17.43 7.18 -8.46
N LEU A 190 16.78 6.00 -8.47
CA LEU A 190 17.15 4.87 -9.34
C LEU A 190 16.97 5.21 -10.83
N PHE A 191 15.84 5.82 -11.20
CA PHE A 191 15.62 6.29 -12.56
C PHE A 191 16.71 7.28 -13.01
N MET A 192 17.00 8.29 -12.19
CA MET A 192 18.02 9.30 -12.48
C MET A 192 19.42 8.68 -12.56
N MET A 193 19.70 7.64 -11.76
CA MET A 193 20.94 6.87 -11.81
C MET A 193 21.07 6.08 -13.12
N THR A 194 20.04 5.35 -13.54
CA THR A 194 20.03 4.66 -14.83
C THR A 194 20.29 5.64 -15.99
N VAL A 195 19.59 6.78 -16.03
CA VAL A 195 19.78 7.78 -17.10
C VAL A 195 21.17 8.41 -17.04
N MET A 196 21.69 8.68 -15.83
CA MET A 196 23.07 9.14 -15.64
C MET A 196 24.06 8.15 -16.27
N PHE A 197 23.96 6.84 -16.00
CA PHE A 197 24.89 5.86 -16.53
C PHE A 197 24.79 5.67 -18.04
N VAL A 198 23.59 5.74 -18.61
CA VAL A 198 23.41 5.82 -20.07
C VAL A 198 24.16 7.04 -20.63
N GLY A 199 24.10 8.17 -19.93
CA GLY A 199 24.75 9.43 -20.32
C GLY A 199 26.26 9.38 -20.25
N LEU A 200 26.79 8.80 -19.17
CA LEU A 200 28.21 8.56 -18.98
C LEU A 200 28.76 7.57 -20.02
N ALA A 201 28.01 6.51 -20.35
CA ALA A 201 28.40 5.59 -21.42
C ALA A 201 28.45 6.30 -22.78
N MET A 202 27.43 7.09 -23.13
CA MET A 202 27.42 7.91 -24.35
C MET A 202 28.57 8.94 -24.38
N TRP A 203 28.86 9.56 -23.23
CA TRP A 203 29.92 10.56 -23.08
C TRP A 203 31.30 9.95 -23.37
N SER A 204 31.50 8.73 -22.87
CA SER A 204 32.75 7.98 -22.99
C SER A 204 33.07 7.63 -24.45
N VAL A 205 32.05 7.30 -25.26
CA VAL A 205 32.22 6.89 -26.68
C VAL A 205 32.06 8.02 -27.71
N ALA A 206 31.78 9.24 -27.26
CA ALA A 206 31.98 10.50 -27.99
C ALA A 206 31.17 10.86 -29.25
N GLU A 207 30.50 9.92 -29.89
CA GLU A 207 29.97 10.14 -31.25
C GLU A 207 28.46 9.96 -31.37
N LEU A 208 27.81 9.56 -30.27
CA LEU A 208 26.37 9.41 -30.20
C LEU A 208 25.64 10.73 -29.90
N ALA A 209 26.37 11.77 -29.50
CA ALA A 209 25.83 13.11 -29.27
C ALA A 209 25.58 13.85 -30.61
N PRO A 210 24.60 14.78 -30.68
CA PRO A 210 24.36 15.57 -31.88
C PRO A 210 25.60 16.38 -32.30
N LYS A 211 25.94 16.45 -33.61
CA LYS A 211 27.22 17.01 -34.10
C LYS A 211 27.34 18.56 -34.08
N LYS A 212 26.30 19.30 -33.69
CA LYS A 212 26.23 20.79 -33.73
C LYS A 212 25.86 21.39 -32.37
N ILE A 213 25.17 22.53 -32.30
CA ILE A 213 24.69 23.18 -31.06
C ILE A 213 24.02 22.16 -30.10
N GLY A 214 23.26 21.21 -30.66
CA GLY A 214 22.66 20.12 -29.88
C GLY A 214 23.66 19.22 -29.12
N GLY A 215 24.92 19.13 -29.56
CA GLY A 215 25.97 18.38 -28.88
C GLY A 215 26.49 19.06 -27.63
N VAL A 216 26.55 20.40 -27.62
CA VAL A 216 26.90 21.17 -26.42
C VAL A 216 25.78 21.08 -25.40
N LEU A 217 24.53 21.28 -25.83
CA LEU A 217 23.36 21.14 -24.96
C LEU A 217 23.24 19.73 -24.37
N TRP A 218 23.50 18.69 -25.18
CA TRP A 218 23.52 17.30 -24.69
C TRP A 218 24.59 17.08 -23.62
N LYS A 219 25.79 17.63 -23.78
CA LYS A 219 26.85 17.53 -22.76
C LYS A 219 26.46 18.21 -21.45
N ILE A 220 25.88 19.41 -21.54
CA ILE A 220 25.36 20.15 -20.38
C ILE A 220 24.29 19.31 -19.69
N LEU A 221 23.36 18.72 -20.45
CA LEU A 221 22.29 17.90 -19.93
C LEU A 221 22.81 16.66 -19.18
N VAL A 222 23.83 15.97 -19.70
CA VAL A 222 24.46 14.82 -19.01
C VAL A 222 25.08 15.26 -17.69
N VAL A 223 25.84 16.36 -17.67
CA VAL A 223 26.46 16.88 -16.45
C VAL A 223 25.39 17.31 -15.44
N LEU A 224 24.33 17.99 -15.89
CA LEU A 224 23.21 18.40 -15.07
C LEU A 224 22.51 17.18 -14.45
N ILE A 225 22.19 16.16 -15.25
CA ILE A 225 21.60 14.91 -14.77
C ILE A 225 22.52 14.26 -13.74
N SER A 226 23.83 14.12 -14.01
CA SER A 226 24.78 13.56 -13.04
C SER A 226 24.81 14.34 -11.72
N ALA A 227 24.84 15.67 -11.77
CA ALA A 227 24.86 16.51 -10.58
C ALA A 227 23.56 16.37 -9.77
N ILE A 228 22.40 16.39 -10.45
CA ILE A 228 21.09 16.18 -9.83
C ILE A 228 21.01 14.78 -9.21
N THR A 229 21.43 13.74 -9.92
CA THR A 229 21.47 12.36 -9.41
C THR A 229 22.29 12.28 -8.13
N LEU A 230 23.53 12.78 -8.12
CA LEU A 230 24.39 12.76 -6.93
C LEU A 230 23.78 13.54 -5.76
N LEU A 231 23.15 14.68 -6.03
CA LEU A 231 22.43 15.45 -5.00
C LEU A 231 21.27 14.65 -4.39
N ILE A 232 20.49 13.94 -5.20
CA ILE A 232 19.37 13.09 -4.74
C ILE A 232 19.92 11.92 -3.92
N LEU A 233 20.96 11.22 -4.40
CA LEU A 233 21.54 10.10 -3.67
C LEU A 233 22.09 10.57 -2.31
N ALA A 234 22.72 11.75 -2.27
CA ALA A 234 23.18 12.40 -1.03
C ALA A 234 22.03 12.91 -0.15
N ALA A 235 20.85 13.18 -0.69
CA ALA A 235 19.68 13.55 0.11
C ALA A 235 19.01 12.34 0.76
N VAL A 236 19.00 11.21 0.04
CA VAL A 236 18.37 9.95 0.47
C VAL A 236 19.28 9.18 1.44
N ASP A 237 20.59 9.24 1.24
CA ASP A 237 21.62 8.56 2.04
C ASP A 237 21.39 7.05 2.22
N PHE A 238 21.12 6.36 1.11
CA PHE A 238 20.89 4.92 1.12
C PHE A 238 22.05 4.15 0.51
N TRP A 239 22.73 3.32 1.32
CA TRP A 239 23.99 2.65 0.94
C TRP A 239 23.91 1.83 -0.36
N ILE A 240 22.76 1.22 -0.66
CA ILE A 240 22.55 0.44 -1.90
C ILE A 240 22.74 1.33 -3.12
N PHE A 241 22.36 2.61 -3.06
CA PHE A 241 22.50 3.53 -4.18
C PHE A 241 23.97 3.84 -4.46
N TRP A 242 24.79 4.00 -3.43
CA TRP A 242 26.23 4.17 -3.59
C TRP A 242 26.91 2.92 -4.15
N ALA A 243 26.51 1.74 -3.67
CA ALA A 243 27.00 0.47 -4.21
C ALA A 243 26.64 0.29 -5.70
N LEU A 244 25.40 0.61 -6.09
CA LEU A 244 24.95 0.59 -7.48
C LEU A 244 25.71 1.61 -8.34
N ALA A 245 25.96 2.81 -7.83
CA ALA A 245 26.73 3.82 -8.55
C ALA A 245 28.18 3.37 -8.79
N ILE A 246 28.82 2.74 -7.80
CA ILE A 246 30.15 2.13 -7.97
C ILE A 246 30.11 1.03 -9.04
N ALA A 247 29.14 0.12 -8.97
CA ALA A 247 28.99 -0.97 -9.94
C ALA A 247 28.83 -0.44 -11.39
N GLY A 248 28.04 0.63 -11.57
CA GLY A 248 27.86 1.27 -12.87
C GLY A 248 29.15 1.88 -13.43
N VAL A 249 29.97 2.54 -12.61
CA VAL A 249 31.27 3.06 -13.08
C VAL A 249 32.25 1.93 -13.37
N VAL A 250 32.31 0.90 -12.52
CA VAL A 250 33.14 -0.29 -12.75
C VAL A 250 32.79 -0.92 -14.09
N LEU A 251 31.50 -1.08 -14.42
CA LEU A 251 31.06 -1.60 -15.71
C LEU A 251 31.61 -0.78 -16.89
N ILE A 252 31.48 0.55 -16.85
CA ILE A 252 32.00 1.44 -17.90
C ILE A 252 33.52 1.33 -18.02
N VAL A 253 34.23 1.31 -16.89
CA VAL A 253 35.69 1.26 -16.83
C VAL A 253 36.22 -0.09 -17.33
N THR A 254 35.57 -1.20 -17.01
CA THR A 254 35.94 -2.52 -17.52
C THR A 254 35.91 -2.56 -19.04
N PHE A 255 34.85 -2.04 -19.67
CA PHE A 255 34.80 -1.98 -21.15
C PHE A 255 35.84 -1.04 -21.74
N ASN A 256 36.21 0.04 -21.04
CA ASN A 256 37.34 0.87 -21.45
C ASN A 256 38.64 0.05 -21.52
N PHE A 257 38.96 -0.71 -20.48
CA PHE A 257 40.17 -1.54 -20.48
C PHE A 257 40.13 -2.65 -21.54
N VAL A 258 39.00 -3.33 -21.70
CA VAL A 258 38.87 -4.43 -22.68
C VAL A 258 38.84 -3.91 -24.12
N SER A 259 38.32 -2.70 -24.36
CA SER A 259 38.09 -2.14 -25.70
C SER A 259 38.73 -0.77 -25.90
N THR A 260 39.95 -0.54 -25.38
CA THR A 260 40.64 0.77 -25.39
C THR A 260 40.60 1.51 -26.73
N LYS A 261 40.83 0.80 -27.85
CA LYS A 261 40.79 1.36 -29.22
C LYS A 261 39.43 1.94 -29.63
N ARG A 262 38.36 1.60 -28.91
CA ARG A 262 36.99 2.08 -29.14
C ARG A 262 36.69 3.40 -28.42
N PHE A 263 37.60 3.87 -27.55
CA PHE A 263 37.44 5.10 -26.79
C PHE A 263 38.40 6.17 -27.31
N PRO A 264 37.90 7.37 -27.69
CA PRO A 264 38.70 8.34 -28.43
C PRO A 264 39.63 9.18 -27.55
N SER A 265 39.40 9.27 -26.23
CA SER A 265 40.26 10.05 -25.34
C SER A 265 40.12 9.63 -23.87
N PRO A 266 41.24 9.49 -23.12
CA PRO A 266 41.23 9.25 -21.68
C PRO A 266 40.53 10.35 -20.86
N LYS A 267 40.53 11.61 -21.33
CA LYS A 267 39.89 12.73 -20.62
C LYS A 267 38.38 12.56 -20.43
N ARG A 268 37.74 11.69 -21.22
CA ARG A 268 36.30 11.42 -21.13
C ARG A 268 35.93 10.59 -19.90
N PHE A 269 36.91 9.99 -19.23
CA PHE A 269 36.71 9.23 -18.00
C PHE A 269 36.75 10.09 -16.74
N VAL A 270 37.08 11.38 -16.84
CA VAL A 270 37.08 12.31 -15.69
C VAL A 270 35.71 12.37 -15.03
N LEU A 271 34.63 12.48 -15.81
CA LEU A 271 33.28 12.56 -15.26
C LEU A 271 32.81 11.24 -14.60
N PRO A 272 32.91 10.06 -15.24
CA PRO A 272 32.68 8.78 -14.55
C PRO A 272 33.54 8.58 -13.30
N MET A 273 34.82 8.97 -13.33
CA MET A 273 35.72 8.84 -12.19
C MET A 273 35.33 9.79 -11.05
N ALA A 274 34.87 11.01 -11.35
CA ALA A 274 34.33 11.92 -10.35
C ALA A 274 33.10 11.34 -9.66
N VAL A 275 32.17 10.74 -10.42
CA VAL A 275 31.03 10.01 -9.86
C VAL A 275 31.50 8.87 -8.96
N PHE A 276 32.46 8.07 -9.39
CA PHE A 276 33.02 6.98 -8.57
C PHE A 276 33.64 7.49 -7.26
N LEU A 277 34.46 8.55 -7.31
CA LEU A 277 35.09 9.10 -6.11
C LEU A 277 34.06 9.65 -5.12
N VAL A 278 33.04 10.35 -5.61
CA VAL A 278 31.94 10.86 -4.76
C VAL A 278 31.15 9.69 -4.17
N SER A 279 30.78 8.70 -4.98
CA SER A 279 30.05 7.52 -4.50
C SER A 279 30.85 6.69 -3.51
N LEU A 280 32.16 6.54 -3.72
CA LEU A 280 33.05 5.84 -2.79
C LEU A 280 33.17 6.59 -1.47
N LEU A 281 33.31 7.93 -1.51
CA LEU A 281 33.35 8.75 -0.31
C LEU A 281 32.03 8.62 0.48
N LEU A 282 30.88 8.83 -0.17
CA LEU A 282 29.58 8.81 0.50
C LEU A 282 29.07 7.41 0.87
N LEU A 283 29.71 6.34 0.37
CA LEU A 283 29.47 4.99 0.86
C LEU A 283 29.95 4.80 2.30
N PHE A 284 31.06 5.44 2.69
CA PHE A 284 31.69 5.28 4.01
C PHE A 284 31.44 6.45 4.94
N PHE A 285 31.07 7.61 4.42
CA PHE A 285 30.81 8.82 5.20
C PHE A 285 29.36 9.27 5.00
N PRO A 286 28.55 9.34 6.08
CA PRO A 286 27.17 9.80 5.96
C PRO A 286 27.16 11.25 5.50
N THR A 287 26.14 11.58 4.73
CA THR A 287 25.96 12.93 4.20
C THR A 287 25.54 13.91 5.32
N PRO A 288 26.17 15.09 5.43
CA PRO A 288 25.67 16.16 6.30
C PRO A 288 24.40 16.82 5.73
N PHE A 289 24.07 16.54 4.46
CA PHE A 289 22.93 17.13 3.77
C PHE A 289 21.66 16.32 4.02
N LYS A 290 20.81 16.80 4.92
CA LYS A 290 19.52 16.18 5.25
C LYS A 290 18.37 17.15 4.93
N PRO A 291 17.90 17.22 3.68
CA PRO A 291 16.84 18.16 3.30
C PRO A 291 15.47 17.82 3.90
N GLY A 292 15.33 16.72 4.64
CA GLY A 292 14.04 16.28 5.20
C GLY A 292 13.10 15.78 4.10
N VAL A 293 13.60 14.90 3.23
CA VAL A 293 12.76 14.16 2.27
C VAL A 293 12.01 13.04 2.98
N PRO A 294 10.82 12.63 2.51
CA PRO A 294 10.06 11.55 3.11
C PRO A 294 10.84 10.24 3.15
N VAL A 295 10.82 9.56 4.30
CA VAL A 295 11.43 8.24 4.47
C VAL A 295 10.55 7.19 3.81
N VAL A 296 11.15 6.37 2.94
CA VAL A 296 10.44 5.27 2.28
C VAL A 296 10.65 4.00 3.08
N VAL A 297 9.57 3.43 3.60
CA VAL A 297 9.59 2.19 4.35
C VAL A 297 9.21 1.03 3.44
N THR A 298 9.92 -0.09 3.57
CA THR A 298 9.71 -1.32 2.81
C THR A 298 10.02 -2.51 3.72
N PRO A 299 9.44 -3.70 3.49
CA PRO A 299 9.82 -4.90 4.23
C PRO A 299 11.32 -5.17 4.13
N SER A 300 11.90 -5.82 5.14
CA SER A 300 13.31 -6.24 5.08
C SER A 300 13.52 -7.33 4.00
N TYR A 301 14.78 -7.59 3.61
CA TYR A 301 15.10 -8.71 2.71
C TYR A 301 14.70 -10.05 3.30
N THR A 302 14.97 -10.26 4.60
CA THR A 302 14.62 -11.49 5.32
C THR A 302 13.11 -11.69 5.36
N THR A 303 12.34 -10.64 5.71
CA THR A 303 10.87 -10.67 5.67
C THR A 303 10.36 -10.98 4.27
N SER A 304 10.88 -10.30 3.26
CA SER A 304 10.48 -10.48 1.86
C SER A 304 10.75 -11.91 1.36
N TRP A 305 11.90 -12.47 1.69
CA TRP A 305 12.25 -13.84 1.35
C TRP A 305 11.36 -14.85 2.08
N ASN A 306 11.08 -14.63 3.35
CA ASN A 306 10.23 -15.52 4.15
C ASN A 306 8.80 -15.54 3.61
N ILE A 307 8.24 -14.38 3.22
CA ILE A 307 6.92 -14.29 2.58
C ILE A 307 6.94 -15.08 1.26
N ALA A 308 7.90 -14.82 0.38
CA ALA A 308 8.00 -15.56 -0.88
C ALA A 308 8.10 -17.08 -0.67
N LYS A 309 8.90 -17.51 0.32
CA LYS A 309 9.02 -18.92 0.68
C LYS A 309 7.69 -19.52 1.16
N GLN A 310 6.95 -18.81 2.01
CA GLN A 310 5.66 -19.26 2.54
C GLN A 310 4.62 -19.39 1.42
N VAL A 311 4.52 -18.38 0.54
CA VAL A 311 3.64 -18.41 -0.65
C VAL A 311 3.96 -19.64 -1.51
N LEU A 312 5.23 -19.86 -1.84
CA LEU A 312 5.66 -20.96 -2.71
C LEU A 312 5.49 -22.34 -2.05
N SER A 313 5.50 -22.41 -0.72
CA SER A 313 5.32 -23.67 0.02
C SER A 313 3.85 -24.05 0.26
N HIS A 314 2.92 -23.15 -0.07
CA HIS A 314 1.50 -23.33 0.23
C HIS A 314 0.86 -24.48 -0.58
N ASP A 315 1.07 -24.52 -1.89
CA ASP A 315 0.58 -25.58 -2.78
C ASP A 315 1.39 -25.66 -4.10
N GLY A 316 1.20 -26.74 -4.87
CA GLY A 316 1.94 -26.99 -6.10
C GLY A 316 1.68 -25.97 -7.22
N THR A 317 0.50 -25.33 -7.26
CA THR A 317 0.18 -24.29 -8.24
C THR A 317 0.92 -23.01 -7.89
N ARG A 318 0.87 -22.59 -6.62
CA ARG A 318 1.61 -21.41 -6.12
C ARG A 318 3.13 -21.61 -6.22
N LEU A 319 3.65 -22.82 -6.04
CA LEU A 319 5.07 -23.11 -6.28
C LEU A 319 5.50 -22.74 -7.71
N LEU A 320 4.71 -23.13 -8.71
CA LEU A 320 5.06 -22.92 -10.12
C LEU A 320 4.70 -21.52 -10.61
N PHE A 321 3.52 -21.02 -10.23
CA PHE A 321 2.89 -19.84 -10.82
C PHE A 321 2.61 -18.70 -9.82
N GLY A 322 2.95 -18.88 -8.54
CA GLY A 322 2.78 -17.85 -7.51
C GLY A 322 1.33 -17.59 -7.13
N SER A 323 1.11 -16.53 -6.36
CA SER A 323 -0.21 -16.07 -5.93
C SER A 323 -1.00 -15.30 -7.01
N GLY A 324 -0.34 -14.92 -8.11
CA GLY A 324 -0.91 -14.13 -9.20
C GLY A 324 -0.19 -12.80 -9.38
N PRO A 325 -0.20 -12.18 -10.56
CA PRO A 325 0.40 -10.85 -10.71
C PRO A 325 -0.31 -9.81 -9.84
N GLY A 326 0.43 -8.90 -9.22
CA GLY A 326 -0.13 -7.82 -8.39
C GLY A 326 -0.66 -8.22 -7.02
N THR A 327 -0.52 -9.47 -6.58
CA THR A 327 -1.11 -9.97 -5.31
C THR A 327 -0.19 -9.90 -4.09
N PHE A 328 0.97 -9.26 -4.20
CA PHE A 328 1.94 -9.23 -3.09
C PHE A 328 1.35 -8.62 -1.81
N THR A 329 0.41 -7.67 -1.91
CA THR A 329 -0.29 -7.14 -0.74
C THR A 329 -1.01 -8.24 0.04
N PHE A 330 -1.68 -9.16 -0.65
CA PHE A 330 -2.39 -10.28 -0.02
C PHE A 330 -1.41 -11.31 0.56
N ASP A 331 -0.30 -11.56 -0.13
CA ASP A 331 0.78 -12.41 0.39
C ASP A 331 1.38 -11.81 1.66
N TYR A 332 1.55 -10.48 1.70
CA TYR A 332 2.03 -9.77 2.87
C TYR A 332 1.04 -9.88 4.02
N ASP A 333 -0.25 -9.62 3.77
CA ASP A 333 -1.30 -9.70 4.79
C ASP A 333 -1.37 -11.11 5.41
N GLN A 334 -1.29 -12.16 4.59
CA GLN A 334 -1.36 -13.55 5.04
C GLN A 334 -0.12 -13.98 5.83
N PHE A 335 1.08 -13.55 5.41
CA PHE A 335 2.35 -14.07 5.92
C PHE A 335 3.20 -13.04 6.67
N LYS A 336 2.61 -11.91 7.07
CA LYS A 336 3.25 -10.87 7.88
C LYS A 336 3.81 -11.48 9.17
N PRO A 337 5.11 -11.32 9.46
CA PRO A 337 5.67 -11.78 10.73
C PRO A 337 5.06 -11.02 11.92
N VAL A 338 4.69 -11.74 12.98
CA VAL A 338 4.10 -11.18 14.21
C VAL A 338 5.02 -10.13 14.86
N GLN A 339 6.34 -10.23 14.67
CA GLN A 339 7.30 -9.25 15.19
C GLN A 339 7.07 -7.82 14.64
N ILE A 340 6.43 -7.66 13.48
CA ILE A 340 6.10 -6.35 12.93
C ILE A 340 5.05 -5.64 13.81
N ASN A 341 4.25 -6.38 14.58
CA ASN A 341 3.24 -5.80 15.47
C ASN A 341 3.82 -4.98 16.62
N GLN A 342 5.09 -5.24 16.96
CA GLN A 342 5.86 -4.52 17.98
C GLN A 342 6.47 -3.21 17.43
N THR A 343 6.10 -2.81 16.22
CA THR A 343 6.62 -1.61 15.56
C THR A 343 5.47 -0.65 15.22
N TYR A 344 5.81 0.61 14.97
CA TYR A 344 4.86 1.61 14.47
C TYR A 344 4.23 1.24 13.12
N PHE A 345 4.74 0.22 12.42
CA PHE A 345 4.24 -0.22 11.11
C PHE A 345 3.28 -1.42 11.19
N TRP A 346 2.78 -1.77 12.38
CA TRP A 346 1.94 -2.96 12.58
C TRP A 346 0.71 -3.03 11.69
N ASN A 347 0.09 -1.88 11.39
CA ASN A 347 -1.10 -1.73 10.56
C ASN A 347 -0.79 -1.35 9.10
N VAL A 348 0.49 -1.29 8.72
CA VAL A 348 0.90 -0.93 7.36
C VAL A 348 0.86 -2.16 6.46
N ARG A 349 0.19 -2.02 5.32
CA ARG A 349 0.15 -3.03 4.25
C ARG A 349 1.19 -2.67 3.19
N PHE A 350 2.09 -3.59 2.88
CA PHE A 350 3.08 -3.39 1.84
C PHE A 350 2.65 -4.06 0.54
N ASP A 351 2.60 -3.25 -0.52
CA ASP A 351 2.27 -3.68 -1.87
C ASP A 351 3.48 -4.29 -2.61
N ARG A 352 4.68 -4.19 -2.05
CA ARG A 352 5.87 -4.75 -2.67
C ARG A 352 6.88 -5.20 -1.64
N SER A 353 7.70 -6.14 -2.08
CA SER A 353 8.79 -6.67 -1.27
C SER A 353 10.01 -5.75 -1.37
N LYS A 354 11.09 -6.07 -0.65
CA LYS A 354 12.33 -5.29 -0.70
C LYS A 354 12.93 -5.19 -2.11
N SER A 355 12.74 -6.20 -2.96
CA SER A 355 13.19 -6.18 -4.35
C SER A 355 12.14 -6.69 -5.32
N HIS A 356 12.17 -6.21 -6.57
CA HIS A 356 11.24 -6.73 -7.57
C HIS A 356 11.44 -8.23 -7.81
N ALA A 357 12.68 -8.74 -7.75
CA ALA A 357 12.95 -10.17 -7.90
C ALA A 357 12.20 -11.03 -6.86
N LEU A 358 12.14 -10.59 -5.60
CA LEU A 358 11.40 -11.29 -4.55
C LEU A 358 9.88 -11.15 -4.71
N THR A 359 9.41 -9.99 -5.18
CA THR A 359 8.00 -9.79 -5.52
C THR A 359 7.58 -10.70 -6.67
N ALA A 360 8.37 -10.76 -7.76
CA ALA A 360 8.14 -11.63 -8.89
C ALA A 360 8.16 -13.11 -8.49
N LEU A 361 9.07 -13.50 -7.59
CA LEU A 361 9.14 -14.88 -7.10
C LEU A 361 7.86 -15.30 -6.36
N ALA A 362 7.35 -14.44 -5.46
CA ALA A 362 6.11 -14.69 -4.73
C ALA A 362 4.87 -14.71 -5.66
N THR A 363 4.79 -13.72 -6.56
CA THR A 363 3.58 -13.45 -7.36
C THR A 363 3.51 -14.27 -8.66
N PHE A 364 4.63 -14.47 -9.36
CA PHE A 364 4.69 -15.20 -10.63
C PHE A 364 5.11 -16.67 -10.48
N GLY A 365 5.61 -17.05 -9.30
CA GLY A 365 6.09 -18.40 -9.01
C GLY A 365 7.47 -18.71 -9.59
N VAL A 366 7.98 -19.90 -9.26
CA VAL A 366 9.34 -20.32 -9.62
C VAL A 366 9.49 -20.50 -11.13
N PHE A 367 8.51 -21.10 -11.81
CA PHE A 367 8.62 -21.38 -13.25
C PHE A 367 8.73 -20.09 -14.05
N THR A 368 7.77 -19.18 -13.89
CA THR A 368 7.71 -17.92 -14.63
C THR A 368 8.93 -17.05 -14.32
N SER A 369 9.31 -16.96 -13.05
CA SER A 369 10.50 -16.20 -12.60
C SER A 369 11.80 -16.78 -13.16
N ALA A 370 11.95 -18.11 -13.17
CA ALA A 370 13.13 -18.77 -13.71
C ALA A 370 13.23 -18.60 -15.24
N VAL A 371 12.11 -18.70 -15.97
CA VAL A 371 12.06 -18.44 -17.42
C VAL A 371 12.47 -17.00 -17.74
N ALA A 372 11.97 -16.02 -16.98
CA ALA A 372 12.36 -14.62 -17.13
C ALA A 372 13.85 -14.41 -16.83
N MET A 373 14.35 -14.95 -15.70
CA MET A 373 15.76 -14.83 -15.32
C MET A 373 16.68 -15.46 -16.37
N LEU A 374 16.34 -16.64 -16.87
CA LEU A 374 17.09 -17.32 -17.92
C LEU A 374 17.09 -16.50 -19.22
N PHE A 375 15.95 -15.94 -19.62
CA PHE A 375 15.87 -15.06 -20.78
C PHE A 375 16.81 -13.86 -20.67
N PHE A 376 16.74 -13.13 -19.55
CA PHE A 376 17.55 -11.93 -19.33
C PHE A 376 19.04 -12.27 -19.23
N LEU A 377 19.40 -13.40 -18.62
CA LEU A 377 20.77 -13.90 -18.61
C LEU A 377 21.28 -14.19 -20.02
N LEU A 378 20.51 -14.93 -20.84
CA LEU A 378 20.88 -15.24 -22.22
C LEU A 378 20.99 -13.98 -23.10
N LEU A 379 20.10 -13.01 -22.89
CA LEU A 379 20.16 -11.71 -23.56
C LEU A 379 21.44 -10.95 -23.19
N ALA A 380 21.81 -10.94 -21.90
CA ALA A 380 23.06 -10.34 -21.42
C ALA A 380 24.29 -11.01 -22.03
N LEU A 381 24.32 -12.35 -22.07
CA LEU A 381 25.43 -13.10 -22.67
C LEU A 381 25.56 -12.81 -24.16
N LYS A 382 24.44 -12.69 -24.89
CA LYS A 382 24.45 -12.30 -26.32
C LYS A 382 24.92 -10.86 -26.54
N ALA A 383 24.57 -9.94 -25.64
CA ALA A 383 25.10 -8.58 -25.65
C ALA A 383 26.60 -8.55 -25.37
N LEU A 384 27.08 -9.33 -24.40
CA LEU A 384 28.49 -9.42 -24.08
C LEU A 384 29.29 -10.02 -25.24
N GLU A 385 28.79 -11.10 -25.86
CA GLU A 385 29.37 -11.68 -27.08
C GLU A 385 29.53 -10.60 -28.17
N ARG A 386 28.48 -9.81 -28.43
CA ARG A 386 28.54 -8.71 -29.39
C ARG A 386 29.54 -7.63 -28.97
N LEU A 387 29.61 -7.27 -27.69
CA LEU A 387 30.57 -6.27 -27.20
C LEU A 387 32.03 -6.72 -27.27
N LEU A 388 32.30 -8.03 -27.22
CA LEU A 388 33.65 -8.57 -27.34
C LEU A 388 34.08 -8.73 -28.81
N PHE A 389 33.17 -9.06 -29.71
CA PHE A 389 33.52 -9.49 -31.07
C PHE A 389 33.02 -8.59 -32.22
N GLU A 390 32.09 -7.65 -31.98
CA GLU A 390 31.54 -6.79 -33.04
C GLU A 390 32.61 -5.87 -33.63
N LYS A 391 32.76 -5.89 -34.97
CA LYS A 391 33.76 -5.10 -35.68
C LYS A 391 33.23 -3.71 -36.04
N ASP A 392 31.94 -3.58 -36.36
CA ASP A 392 31.31 -2.28 -36.68
C ASP A 392 31.34 -1.36 -35.46
N HIS A 393 32.11 -0.28 -35.57
CA HIS A 393 32.38 0.61 -34.44
C HIS A 393 31.12 1.31 -33.91
N GLU A 394 30.21 1.71 -34.80
CA GLU A 394 28.98 2.40 -34.43
C GLU A 394 27.96 1.46 -33.79
N ALA A 395 27.84 0.23 -34.30
CA ALA A 395 26.97 -0.80 -33.73
C ALA A 395 27.46 -1.25 -32.35
N TRP A 396 28.78 -1.33 -32.16
CA TRP A 396 29.41 -1.58 -30.87
C TRP A 396 29.05 -0.49 -29.86
N LYS A 397 29.21 0.80 -30.21
CA LYS A 397 28.90 1.93 -29.33
C LYS A 397 27.46 1.91 -28.84
N MET A 398 26.52 1.64 -29.74
CA MET A 398 25.10 1.63 -29.40
C MET A 398 24.74 0.42 -28.53
N THR A 399 25.35 -0.74 -28.80
CA THR A 399 25.21 -1.91 -27.92
C THR A 399 25.76 -1.62 -26.53
N PHE A 400 26.92 -0.96 -26.43
CA PHE A 400 27.54 -0.62 -25.15
C PHE A 400 26.65 0.30 -24.31
N VAL A 401 26.13 1.37 -24.91
CA VAL A 401 25.25 2.33 -24.21
C VAL A 401 23.95 1.69 -23.73
N ILE A 402 23.29 0.91 -24.59
CA ILE A 402 22.04 0.22 -24.23
C ILE A 402 22.33 -0.84 -23.16
N PHE A 403 23.41 -1.60 -23.30
CA PHE A 403 23.81 -2.62 -22.32
C PHE A 403 24.10 -2.01 -20.95
N THR A 404 24.80 -0.87 -20.87
CA THR A 404 25.04 -0.18 -19.59
C THR A 404 23.71 0.20 -18.90
N GLY A 405 22.77 0.82 -19.61
CA GLY A 405 21.47 1.17 -19.04
C GLY A 405 20.66 -0.06 -18.62
N TRP A 406 20.65 -1.10 -19.46
CA TRP A 406 19.98 -2.36 -19.18
C TRP A 406 20.56 -3.08 -17.94
N SER A 407 21.89 -3.10 -17.80
CA SER A 407 22.57 -3.71 -16.65
C SER A 407 22.26 -2.96 -15.34
N MET A 408 22.18 -1.62 -15.37
CA MET A 408 21.76 -0.85 -14.20
C MET A 408 20.34 -1.23 -13.79
N LEU A 409 19.39 -1.20 -14.73
CA LEU A 409 18.00 -1.58 -14.46
C LEU A 409 17.88 -3.03 -13.96
N ALA A 410 18.68 -3.96 -14.50
CA ALA A 410 18.70 -5.35 -14.03
C ALA A 410 19.17 -5.46 -12.58
N LEU A 411 20.25 -4.76 -12.21
CA LEU A 411 20.74 -4.71 -10.83
C LEU A 411 19.73 -4.04 -9.89
N GLU A 412 19.07 -2.97 -10.34
CA GLU A 412 18.01 -2.29 -9.60
C GLU A 412 16.83 -3.23 -9.30
N HIS A 413 16.34 -4.01 -10.26
CA HIS A 413 15.23 -4.95 -10.03
C HIS A 413 15.63 -6.11 -9.08
N LEU A 414 16.91 -6.47 -9.02
CA LEU A 414 17.43 -7.47 -8.07
C LEU A 414 17.55 -6.92 -6.65
N LEU A 415 17.94 -5.66 -6.49
CA LEU A 415 18.31 -5.05 -5.21
C LEU A 415 17.26 -4.07 -4.64
N TYR A 416 16.24 -3.71 -5.41
CA TYR A 416 15.24 -2.75 -4.96
C TYR A 416 13.86 -2.99 -5.56
N SER A 417 12.83 -2.52 -4.87
CA SER A 417 11.45 -2.57 -5.34
C SER A 417 11.28 -1.66 -6.55
N SER A 418 10.46 -2.06 -7.52
CA SER A 418 10.31 -1.33 -8.77
C SER A 418 8.88 -0.80 -8.92
N ASN A 419 8.67 0.11 -9.88
CA ASN A 419 7.39 0.74 -10.21
C ASN A 419 7.15 0.69 -11.72
N LEU A 420 6.06 1.26 -12.24
CA LEU A 420 5.76 1.17 -13.67
C LEU A 420 6.84 1.81 -14.54
N THR A 421 7.37 2.97 -14.15
CA THR A 421 8.41 3.67 -14.93
C THR A 421 9.69 2.84 -15.05
N LEU A 422 10.15 2.23 -13.96
CA LEU A 422 11.36 1.40 -13.95
C LEU A 422 11.16 0.09 -14.74
N HIS A 423 9.98 -0.54 -14.66
CA HIS A 423 9.65 -1.70 -15.49
C HIS A 423 9.57 -1.36 -16.97
N PHE A 424 8.93 -0.23 -17.31
CA PHE A 424 8.87 0.28 -18.67
C PHE A 424 10.28 0.42 -19.26
N LEU A 425 11.21 1.02 -18.51
CA LEU A 425 12.59 1.15 -18.94
C LEU A 425 13.28 -0.21 -19.04
N PHE A 426 13.10 -1.12 -18.08
CA PHE A 426 13.73 -2.43 -18.12
C PHE A 426 13.33 -3.24 -19.36
N TRP A 427 12.04 -3.32 -19.66
CA TRP A 427 11.53 -3.98 -20.86
C TRP A 427 11.87 -3.21 -22.14
N GLY A 428 11.84 -1.88 -22.10
CA GLY A 428 12.22 -1.02 -23.21
C GLY A 428 13.68 -1.20 -23.61
N PHE A 429 14.60 -1.13 -22.64
CA PHE A 429 16.03 -1.41 -22.84
C PHE A 429 16.27 -2.87 -23.24
N SER A 430 15.50 -3.82 -22.72
CA SER A 430 15.57 -5.22 -23.16
C SER A 430 15.23 -5.36 -24.65
N GLY A 431 14.18 -4.69 -25.12
CA GLY A 431 13.78 -4.68 -26.53
C GLY A 431 14.81 -3.99 -27.43
N LEU A 432 15.36 -2.86 -26.97
CA LEU A 432 16.46 -2.17 -27.66
C LEU A 432 17.73 -3.04 -27.72
N LEU A 433 18.07 -3.76 -26.65
CA LEU A 433 19.23 -4.64 -26.60
C LEU A 433 19.02 -5.86 -27.52
N ALA A 434 17.84 -6.47 -27.46
CA ALA A 434 17.42 -7.54 -28.36
C ALA A 434 17.49 -7.11 -29.83
N SER A 435 17.15 -5.85 -30.14
CA SER A 435 17.32 -5.28 -31.48
C SER A 435 18.78 -5.27 -31.96
N GLN A 436 19.76 -5.27 -31.05
CA GLN A 436 21.18 -5.34 -31.41
C GLN A 436 21.68 -6.78 -31.59
N VAL A 437 21.25 -7.69 -30.72
CA VAL A 437 21.94 -8.98 -30.53
C VAL A 437 21.19 -10.17 -31.10
N MET A 438 19.89 -10.04 -31.35
CA MET A 438 19.10 -11.16 -31.84
C MET A 438 19.33 -11.46 -33.32
N GLY A 439 18.95 -12.67 -33.71
CA GLY A 439 19.30 -13.30 -34.99
C GLY A 439 18.83 -12.56 -36.24
N LYS A 440 19.17 -13.16 -37.39
CA LYS A 440 18.92 -12.56 -38.71
C LYS A 440 17.45 -12.19 -38.88
N THR A 441 17.21 -10.99 -39.41
CA THR A 441 15.87 -10.55 -39.79
C THR A 441 15.35 -11.43 -40.92
N TRP A 442 14.26 -12.13 -40.66
CA TRP A 442 13.47 -12.78 -41.69
C TRP A 442 12.74 -11.70 -42.48
N ASN A 443 13.05 -11.61 -43.76
CA ASN A 443 12.36 -10.75 -44.72
C ASN A 443 11.79 -11.64 -45.82
N LYS A 444 10.53 -12.03 -45.70
CA LYS A 444 9.83 -12.85 -46.71
C LYS A 444 8.63 -12.09 -47.25
N LYS A 445 8.54 -11.96 -48.57
CA LYS A 445 7.33 -11.44 -49.23
C LYS A 445 6.20 -12.43 -49.00
N PHE A 446 4.98 -11.94 -48.75
CA PHE A 446 3.82 -12.81 -48.52
C PHE A 446 3.56 -13.75 -49.71
N ALA A 447 3.77 -13.25 -50.93
CA ALA A 447 3.68 -14.05 -52.15
C ALA A 447 4.63 -15.25 -52.18
N GLN A 448 5.78 -15.18 -51.50
CA GLN A 448 6.78 -16.25 -51.46
C GLN A 448 6.52 -17.26 -50.34
N ALA A 449 5.62 -16.96 -49.40
CA ALA A 449 5.35 -17.79 -48.23
C ALA A 449 3.87 -17.70 -47.80
N PRO A 450 2.92 -18.20 -48.62
CA PRO A 450 1.49 -18.01 -48.39
C PRO A 450 1.00 -18.58 -47.05
N LYS A 451 1.53 -19.74 -46.61
CA LYS A 451 1.22 -20.31 -45.29
C LYS A 451 1.66 -19.39 -44.14
N ALA A 452 2.86 -18.82 -44.22
CA ALA A 452 3.38 -17.90 -43.21
C ALA A 452 2.62 -16.55 -43.23
N ALA A 453 2.22 -16.08 -44.41
CA ALA A 453 1.39 -14.89 -44.56
C ALA A 453 0.00 -15.08 -43.94
N LEU A 454 -0.61 -16.26 -44.13
CA LEU A 454 -1.89 -16.60 -43.51
C LEU A 454 -1.78 -16.62 -41.99
N ILE A 455 -0.78 -17.32 -41.43
CA ILE A 455 -0.53 -17.36 -39.98
C ILE A 455 -0.28 -15.95 -39.44
N ALA A 456 0.55 -15.15 -40.10
CA ALA A 456 0.84 -13.78 -39.67
C ALA A 456 -0.40 -12.88 -39.71
N SER A 457 -1.25 -13.03 -40.73
CA SER A 457 -2.51 -12.28 -40.83
C SER A 457 -3.52 -12.69 -39.76
N PHE A 458 -3.59 -13.99 -39.44
CA PHE A 458 -4.43 -14.50 -38.37
C PHE A 458 -3.97 -14.02 -36.99
N LEU A 459 -2.65 -14.13 -36.70
CA LEU A 459 -2.06 -13.60 -35.47
C LEU A 459 -2.22 -12.08 -35.37
N PHE A 460 -2.14 -11.35 -36.49
CA PHE A 460 -2.42 -9.92 -36.53
C PHE A 460 -3.85 -9.61 -36.07
N VAL A 461 -4.86 -10.35 -36.57
CA VAL A 461 -6.25 -10.14 -36.16
C VAL A 461 -6.44 -10.44 -34.66
N ILE A 462 -5.90 -11.56 -34.17
CA ILE A 462 -5.97 -11.89 -32.73
C ILE A 462 -5.32 -10.80 -31.89
N LEU A 463 -4.13 -10.36 -32.27
CA LEU A 463 -3.40 -9.34 -31.55
C LEU A 463 -4.11 -7.98 -31.63
N ALA A 464 -4.72 -7.65 -32.78
CA ALA A 464 -5.53 -6.46 -32.93
C ALA A 464 -6.74 -6.46 -32.00
N VAL A 465 -7.47 -7.59 -31.93
CA VAL A 465 -8.60 -7.76 -31.01
C VAL A 465 -8.14 -7.65 -29.56
N GLY A 466 -7.05 -8.32 -29.18
CA GLY A 466 -6.50 -8.24 -27.83
C GLY A 466 -6.06 -6.84 -27.44
N VAL A 467 -5.41 -6.12 -28.35
CA VAL A 467 -4.99 -4.71 -28.15
C VAL A 467 -6.20 -3.79 -28.02
N MET A 468 -7.21 -3.94 -28.88
CA MET A 468 -8.45 -3.17 -28.79
C MET A 468 -9.21 -3.46 -27.48
N ALA A 469 -9.26 -4.71 -27.05
CA ALA A 469 -9.83 -5.11 -25.77
C ALA A 469 -9.07 -4.46 -24.61
N GLY A 470 -7.73 -4.48 -24.63
CA GLY A 470 -6.91 -3.81 -23.62
C GLY A 470 -7.18 -2.30 -23.52
N VAL A 471 -7.26 -1.60 -24.66
CA VAL A 471 -7.61 -0.17 -24.69
C VAL A 471 -9.03 0.09 -24.17
N PHE A 472 -9.99 -0.75 -24.54
CA PHE A 472 -11.37 -0.64 -24.05
C PHE A 472 -11.48 -0.87 -22.53
N ILE A 473 -10.79 -1.89 -22.01
CA ILE A 473 -10.72 -2.17 -20.56
C ILE A 473 -10.07 -0.98 -19.83
N SER A 474 -8.96 -0.44 -20.34
CA SER A 474 -8.32 0.76 -19.78
C SER A 474 -9.26 1.98 -19.79
N GLN A 475 -10.05 2.17 -20.85
CA GLN A 475 -11.02 3.26 -20.91
C GLN A 475 -12.13 3.11 -19.87
N LYS A 476 -12.71 1.92 -19.74
CA LYS A 476 -13.74 1.62 -18.73
C LYS A 476 -13.22 1.82 -17.31
N ARG A 477 -12.04 1.27 -17.02
CA ARG A 477 -11.36 1.46 -15.75
C ARG A 477 -11.13 2.94 -15.44
N TYR A 478 -10.61 3.70 -16.40
CA TYR A 478 -10.35 5.13 -16.18
C TYR A 478 -11.62 5.92 -15.92
N SER A 479 -12.70 5.61 -16.65
CA SER A 479 -14.00 6.28 -16.40
C SER A 479 -14.55 5.99 -15.01
N ALA A 480 -14.34 4.78 -14.49
CA ALA A 480 -14.73 4.43 -13.13
C ALA A 480 -13.85 5.14 -12.09
N GLU A 481 -12.55 5.22 -12.34
CA GLU A 481 -11.61 5.93 -11.47
C GLU A 481 -11.91 7.42 -11.36
N LEU A 482 -12.31 8.08 -12.46
CA LEU A 482 -12.73 9.47 -12.43
C LEU A 482 -13.98 9.68 -11.56
N ALA A 483 -14.96 8.78 -11.65
CA ALA A 483 -16.15 8.83 -10.81
C ALA A 483 -15.79 8.56 -9.34
N PHE A 484 -14.93 7.59 -9.08
CA PHE A 484 -14.46 7.27 -7.73
C PHE A 484 -13.67 8.42 -7.10
N ALA A 485 -12.72 9.01 -7.83
CA ALA A 485 -11.98 10.19 -7.37
C ALA A 485 -12.91 11.38 -7.10
N ARG A 486 -13.97 11.54 -7.90
CA ARG A 486 -14.99 12.56 -7.65
C ARG A 486 -15.78 12.28 -6.37
N ALA A 487 -16.10 11.02 -6.08
CA ALA A 487 -16.76 10.63 -4.84
C ALA A 487 -15.88 10.96 -3.62
N VAL A 488 -14.58 10.65 -3.67
CA VAL A 488 -13.61 10.98 -2.61
C VAL A 488 -13.50 12.49 -2.40
N GLN A 489 -13.38 13.27 -3.48
CA GLN A 489 -13.35 14.74 -3.38
C GLN A 489 -14.63 15.33 -2.77
N LEU A 490 -15.79 14.75 -3.08
CA LEU A 490 -17.07 15.18 -2.50
C LEU A 490 -17.14 14.86 -1.00
N ASP A 491 -16.64 13.69 -0.60
CA ASP A 491 -16.58 13.25 0.79
C ASP A 491 -15.63 14.14 1.61
N GLU A 492 -14.42 14.41 1.09
CA GLU A 492 -13.46 15.35 1.69
C GLU A 492 -14.03 16.77 1.81
N ALA A 493 -14.83 17.20 0.84
CA ALA A 493 -15.52 18.49 0.86
C ALA A 493 -16.79 18.50 1.74
N GLN A 494 -17.07 17.41 2.48
CA GLN A 494 -18.26 17.23 3.31
C GLN A 494 -19.58 17.49 2.55
N ALA A 495 -19.60 17.14 1.25
CA ALA A 495 -20.79 17.26 0.42
C ALA A 495 -21.89 16.28 0.88
N PRO A 496 -23.16 16.50 0.49
CA PRO A 496 -24.23 15.57 0.83
C PRO A 496 -23.91 14.15 0.36
N LEU A 497 -24.06 13.18 1.26
CA LEU A 497 -23.72 11.77 1.03
C LEU A 497 -24.46 11.14 -0.15
N SER A 498 -25.64 11.67 -0.50
CA SER A 498 -26.36 11.29 -1.72
C SER A 498 -25.57 11.57 -3.02
N GLN A 499 -24.76 12.64 -3.06
CA GLN A 499 -23.88 12.94 -4.19
C GLN A 499 -22.69 11.98 -4.23
N VAL A 500 -22.09 11.68 -3.07
CA VAL A 500 -21.02 10.68 -2.93
C VAL A 500 -21.50 9.32 -3.42
N ILE A 501 -22.66 8.86 -2.94
CA ILE A 501 -23.29 7.60 -3.38
C ILE A 501 -23.56 7.61 -4.89
N SER A 502 -24.04 8.72 -5.46
CA SER A 502 -24.28 8.81 -6.90
C SER A 502 -23.01 8.62 -7.73
N GLU A 503 -21.88 9.15 -7.29
CA GLU A 503 -20.60 8.99 -7.97
C GLU A 503 -20.01 7.58 -7.76
N LEU A 504 -20.18 6.99 -6.56
CA LEU A 504 -19.83 5.59 -6.30
C LEU A 504 -20.63 4.62 -7.17
N VAL A 505 -21.94 4.85 -7.33
CA VAL A 505 -22.79 4.08 -8.26
C VAL A 505 -22.33 4.25 -9.70
N ARG A 506 -21.92 5.45 -10.11
CA ARG A 506 -21.35 5.66 -11.45
C ARG A 506 -20.04 4.88 -11.63
N ALA A 507 -19.19 4.81 -10.60
CA ALA A 507 -17.97 4.02 -10.62
C ALA A 507 -18.27 2.52 -10.78
N THR A 508 -19.23 1.96 -10.03
CA THR A 508 -19.62 0.54 -10.15
C THR A 508 -20.28 0.22 -11.49
N GLN A 509 -21.06 1.15 -12.07
CA GLN A 509 -21.63 0.98 -13.41
C GLN A 509 -20.56 1.03 -14.52
N ALA A 510 -19.54 1.89 -14.36
CA ALA A 510 -18.44 2.00 -15.31
C ALA A 510 -17.50 0.79 -15.24
N ASN A 511 -17.24 0.28 -14.03
CA ASN A 511 -16.40 -0.89 -13.78
C ASN A 511 -16.93 -1.69 -12.58
N GLY A 512 -17.81 -2.66 -12.85
CA GLY A 512 -18.39 -3.53 -11.84
C GLY A 512 -17.49 -4.66 -11.36
N LEU A 513 -16.21 -4.66 -11.73
CA LEU A 513 -15.25 -5.71 -11.36
C LEU A 513 -14.26 -5.27 -10.28
N SER A 514 -14.37 -4.05 -9.76
CA SER A 514 -13.51 -3.59 -8.67
C SER A 514 -14.25 -3.65 -7.34
N ASP A 515 -13.68 -4.40 -6.40
CA ASP A 515 -14.16 -4.53 -5.02
C ASP A 515 -14.14 -3.19 -4.26
N VAL A 516 -13.13 -2.35 -4.51
CA VAL A 516 -12.97 -1.05 -3.84
C VAL A 516 -14.20 -0.17 -4.01
N TYR A 517 -14.81 -0.13 -5.19
CA TYR A 517 -15.99 0.71 -5.42
C TYR A 517 -17.20 0.19 -4.65
N TYR A 518 -17.40 -1.13 -4.61
CA TYR A 518 -18.50 -1.73 -3.84
C TYR A 518 -18.29 -1.62 -2.34
N ARG A 519 -17.04 -1.76 -1.85
CA ARG A 519 -16.70 -1.61 -0.43
C ARG A 519 -16.96 -0.18 0.06
N ASN A 520 -16.58 0.83 -0.71
CA ASN A 520 -16.87 2.22 -0.34
C ASN A 520 -18.37 2.55 -0.50
N LEU A 521 -19.02 2.01 -1.53
CA LEU A 521 -20.47 2.15 -1.70
C LEU A 521 -21.25 1.54 -0.53
N SER A 522 -20.85 0.36 -0.05
CA SER A 522 -21.51 -0.28 1.08
C SER A 522 -21.43 0.57 2.35
N THR A 523 -20.25 1.13 2.65
CA THR A 523 -20.07 2.04 3.80
C THR A 523 -20.90 3.31 3.66
N ALA A 524 -20.86 3.97 2.49
CA ALA A 524 -21.62 5.19 2.25
C ALA A 524 -23.15 4.96 2.35
N LEU A 525 -23.65 3.83 1.87
CA LEU A 525 -25.08 3.48 1.99
C LEU A 525 -25.50 3.28 3.45
N LEU A 526 -24.64 2.65 4.27
CA LEU A 526 -24.92 2.46 5.69
C LEU A 526 -24.93 3.79 6.46
N LEU A 527 -23.95 4.66 6.21
CA LEU A 527 -23.92 6.01 6.77
C LEU A 527 -25.17 6.81 6.38
N GLN A 528 -25.66 6.66 5.15
CA GLN A 528 -26.89 7.31 4.70
C GLN A 528 -28.13 6.78 5.42
N ALA A 529 -28.17 5.49 5.76
CA ALA A 529 -29.23 4.92 6.59
C ALA A 529 -29.21 5.55 7.99
N GLY A 530 -28.02 5.68 8.60
CA GLY A 530 -27.81 6.39 9.86
C GLY A 530 -28.30 7.83 9.83
N ASN A 531 -28.00 8.58 8.76
CA ASN A 531 -28.49 9.96 8.59
C ASN A 531 -30.02 10.05 8.53
N VAL A 532 -30.69 9.07 7.91
CA VAL A 532 -32.17 9.01 7.90
C VAL A 532 -32.70 8.76 9.30
N ILE A 533 -32.07 7.85 10.06
CA ILE A 533 -32.44 7.60 11.47
C ILE A 533 -32.26 8.86 12.32
N GLN A 534 -31.10 9.51 12.20
CA GLN A 534 -30.79 10.73 12.95
C GLN A 534 -31.71 11.90 12.58
N SER A 535 -32.22 11.95 11.34
CA SER A 535 -33.15 12.99 10.89
C SER A 535 -34.49 12.99 11.63
N ALA A 536 -34.86 11.87 12.27
CA ALA A 536 -36.07 11.78 13.10
C ALA A 536 -35.91 12.45 14.48
N GLN A 537 -34.70 12.91 14.87
CA GLN A 537 -34.45 13.65 16.12
C GLN A 537 -34.98 12.97 17.40
N GLY A 538 -35.03 11.63 17.41
CA GLY A 538 -35.56 10.84 18.53
C GLY A 538 -37.07 10.60 18.50
N GLU A 539 -37.79 11.10 17.50
CA GLU A 539 -39.17 10.71 17.20
C GLU A 539 -39.23 9.34 16.50
N GLU A 540 -40.38 8.67 16.57
CA GLU A 540 -40.60 7.43 15.83
C GLU A 540 -40.46 7.65 14.31
N LEU A 541 -39.72 6.77 13.65
CA LEU A 541 -39.55 6.83 12.21
C LEU A 541 -40.89 6.66 11.48
N THR A 542 -41.13 7.53 10.50
CA THR A 542 -42.27 7.38 9.57
C THR A 542 -42.16 6.09 8.76
N LYS A 543 -43.29 5.58 8.24
CA LYS A 543 -43.29 4.38 7.39
C LYS A 543 -42.37 4.54 6.17
N GLU A 544 -42.36 5.73 5.57
CA GLU A 544 -41.46 6.07 4.47
C GLU A 544 -39.99 6.02 4.89
N GLN A 545 -39.63 6.58 6.05
CA GLN A 545 -38.26 6.52 6.57
C GLN A 545 -37.83 5.09 6.89
N ILE A 546 -38.69 4.28 7.51
CA ILE A 546 -38.42 2.86 7.77
C ILE A 546 -38.15 2.11 6.46
N GLN A 547 -39.00 2.33 5.44
CA GLN A 547 -38.81 1.72 4.13
C GLN A 547 -37.49 2.15 3.47
N GLN A 548 -37.13 3.43 3.61
CA GLN A 548 -35.88 3.98 3.10
C GLN A 548 -34.66 3.40 3.81
N VAL A 549 -34.67 3.32 5.15
CA VAL A 549 -33.61 2.71 5.95
C VAL A 549 -33.42 1.25 5.56
N ASN A 550 -34.50 0.47 5.48
CA ASN A 550 -34.43 -0.94 5.09
C ASN A 550 -33.86 -1.12 3.68
N ALA A 551 -34.23 -0.27 2.73
CA ALA A 551 -33.69 -0.31 1.37
C ALA A 551 -32.19 0.04 1.33
N LEU A 552 -31.75 1.04 2.10
CA LEU A 552 -30.34 1.44 2.20
C LEU A 552 -29.49 0.36 2.87
N VAL A 553 -29.98 -0.24 3.97
CA VAL A 553 -29.32 -1.36 4.65
C VAL A 553 -29.18 -2.56 3.71
N ALA A 554 -30.26 -2.95 3.01
CA ALA A 554 -30.22 -4.05 2.05
C ALA A 554 -29.22 -3.79 0.90
N ALA A 555 -29.19 -2.56 0.38
CA ALA A 555 -28.24 -2.16 -0.66
C ALA A 555 -26.79 -2.17 -0.14
N SER A 556 -26.56 -1.72 1.10
CA SER A 556 -25.24 -1.75 1.76
C SER A 556 -24.73 -3.17 1.89
N VAL A 557 -25.53 -4.08 2.46
CA VAL A 557 -25.18 -5.50 2.61
C VAL A 557 -24.93 -6.14 1.25
N SER A 558 -25.77 -5.87 0.24
CA SER A 558 -25.58 -6.38 -1.12
C SER A 558 -24.25 -5.90 -1.73
N ALA A 559 -23.89 -4.63 -1.55
CA ALA A 559 -22.62 -4.09 -2.03
C ALA A 559 -21.43 -4.72 -1.30
N ALA A 560 -21.49 -4.91 0.02
CA ALA A 560 -20.44 -5.56 0.80
C ALA A 560 -20.24 -7.03 0.38
N ASN A 561 -21.34 -7.77 0.18
CA ASN A 561 -21.32 -9.12 -0.36
C ASN A 561 -20.64 -9.16 -1.74
N THR A 562 -21.02 -8.23 -2.62
CA THR A 562 -20.44 -8.13 -3.97
C THR A 562 -18.93 -7.86 -3.91
N ALA A 563 -18.47 -6.97 -3.03
CA ALA A 563 -17.04 -6.71 -2.83
C ALA A 563 -16.28 -7.98 -2.43
N THR A 564 -16.81 -8.76 -1.46
CA THR A 564 -16.19 -10.03 -1.05
C THR A 564 -16.23 -11.11 -2.12
N GLN A 565 -17.23 -11.12 -3.01
CA GLN A 565 -17.33 -12.08 -4.11
C GLN A 565 -16.36 -11.76 -5.25
N ILE A 566 -16.16 -10.47 -5.54
CA ILE A 566 -15.23 -10.00 -6.57
C ILE A 566 -13.78 -10.31 -6.17
N GLU A 567 -13.42 -10.04 -4.93
CA GLU A 567 -12.06 -10.15 -4.43
C GLU A 567 -12.04 -10.81 -3.04
N PRO A 568 -12.16 -12.15 -2.98
CA PRO A 568 -12.28 -12.90 -1.73
C PRO A 568 -10.97 -12.98 -0.94
N ASN A 569 -9.82 -12.65 -1.54
CA ASN A 569 -8.54 -12.62 -0.84
C ASN A 569 -8.24 -11.26 -0.19
N ASN A 570 -9.00 -10.22 -0.52
CA ASN A 570 -8.81 -8.91 0.09
C ASN A 570 -9.54 -8.84 1.42
N VAL A 571 -8.77 -8.97 2.50
CA VAL A 571 -9.25 -8.91 3.88
C VAL A 571 -10.01 -7.62 4.21
N LEU A 572 -9.74 -6.51 3.52
CA LEU A 572 -10.50 -5.26 3.71
C LEU A 572 -11.98 -5.41 3.35
N ASN A 573 -12.31 -6.29 2.39
CA ASN A 573 -13.70 -6.57 2.05
C ASN A 573 -14.41 -7.35 3.16
N TRP A 574 -13.72 -8.32 3.76
CA TRP A 574 -14.24 -9.09 4.87
C TRP A 574 -14.38 -8.24 6.13
N ALA A 575 -13.38 -7.44 6.48
CA ALA A 575 -13.46 -6.50 7.59
C ALA A 575 -14.62 -5.52 7.45
N ALA A 576 -14.78 -4.90 6.26
CA ALA A 576 -15.88 -3.97 6.00
C ALA A 576 -17.25 -4.66 6.05
N ARG A 577 -17.37 -5.86 5.48
CA ARG A 577 -18.61 -6.64 5.51
C ARG A 577 -18.98 -7.07 6.93
N GLY A 578 -18.00 -7.45 7.75
CA GLY A 578 -18.19 -7.82 9.15
C GLY A 578 -18.67 -6.64 9.98
N ALA A 579 -18.03 -5.48 9.80
CA ALA A 579 -18.46 -4.23 10.41
C ALA A 579 -19.90 -3.86 10.01
N ILE A 580 -20.25 -3.98 8.72
CA ILE A 580 -21.62 -3.70 8.26
C ILE A 580 -22.63 -4.63 8.93
N TYR A 581 -22.38 -5.94 8.97
CA TYR A 581 -23.29 -6.87 9.65
C TYR A 581 -23.47 -6.57 11.13
N ARG A 582 -22.39 -6.14 11.81
CA ARG A 582 -22.45 -5.68 13.20
C ARG A 582 -23.40 -4.50 13.37
N GLU A 583 -23.26 -3.46 12.56
CA GLU A 583 -24.10 -2.26 12.67
C GLU A 583 -25.57 -2.52 12.33
N VAL A 584 -25.87 -3.57 11.55
CA VAL A 584 -27.24 -3.88 11.11
C VAL A 584 -27.89 -5.03 11.88
N MET A 585 -27.33 -5.45 13.03
CA MET A 585 -27.88 -6.55 13.85
C MET A 585 -29.32 -6.37 14.32
N SER A 586 -29.80 -5.13 14.40
CA SER A 586 -31.21 -4.84 14.73
C SER A 586 -32.14 -4.86 13.51
N PHE A 587 -31.58 -4.87 12.29
CA PHE A 587 -32.33 -4.78 11.03
C PHE A 587 -32.31 -6.06 10.20
N VAL A 588 -31.30 -6.91 10.39
CA VAL A 588 -31.07 -8.12 9.59
C VAL A 588 -31.06 -9.34 10.50
N GLU A 589 -31.86 -10.34 10.15
CA GLU A 589 -31.93 -11.62 10.86
C GLU A 589 -30.60 -12.39 10.74
N ASN A 590 -30.13 -12.96 11.86
CA ASN A 590 -28.86 -13.70 11.97
C ASN A 590 -27.62 -12.88 11.54
N ALA A 591 -27.69 -11.55 11.64
CA ALA A 591 -26.58 -10.67 11.30
C ALA A 591 -25.35 -10.89 12.17
N GLU A 592 -25.54 -11.27 13.43
CA GLU A 592 -24.50 -11.68 14.37
C GLU A 592 -23.66 -12.84 13.83
N ASP A 593 -24.31 -13.89 13.33
CA ASP A 593 -23.63 -15.06 12.74
C ASP A 593 -22.87 -14.66 11.48
N TYR A 594 -23.47 -13.82 10.63
CA TYR A 594 -22.80 -13.32 9.44
C TYR A 594 -21.61 -12.42 9.79
N ALA A 595 -21.71 -11.58 10.82
CA ALA A 595 -20.62 -10.72 11.28
C ALA A 595 -19.45 -11.57 11.79
N ALA A 596 -19.72 -12.52 12.68
CA ALA A 596 -18.73 -13.43 13.24
C ALA A 596 -18.04 -14.28 12.16
N ALA A 597 -18.82 -14.88 11.25
CA ALA A 597 -18.27 -15.68 10.15
C ALA A 597 -17.39 -14.84 9.21
N THR A 598 -17.82 -13.61 8.91
CA THR A 598 -17.08 -12.72 8.02
C THR A 598 -15.76 -12.26 8.66
N LEU A 599 -15.76 -11.93 9.95
CA LEU A 599 -14.54 -11.54 10.67
C LEU A 599 -13.62 -12.74 10.94
N SER A 600 -14.17 -13.93 11.13
CA SER A 600 -13.38 -15.17 11.17
C SER A 600 -12.65 -15.41 9.85
N GLN A 601 -13.27 -15.10 8.71
CA GLN A 601 -12.56 -15.14 7.44
C GLN A 601 -11.46 -14.07 7.35
N ALA A 602 -11.67 -12.90 7.95
CA ALA A 602 -10.65 -11.86 8.00
C ALA A 602 -9.41 -12.29 8.83
N THR A 603 -9.60 -12.99 9.95
CA THR A 603 -8.49 -13.53 10.75
C THR A 603 -7.73 -14.64 10.01
N LEU A 604 -8.38 -15.40 9.11
CA LEU A 604 -7.70 -16.39 8.28
C LEU A 604 -6.85 -15.75 7.16
N LEU A 605 -7.30 -14.61 6.62
CA LEU A 605 -6.59 -13.90 5.55
C LEU A 605 -5.47 -12.99 6.06
N GLU A 606 -5.59 -12.49 7.29
CA GLU A 606 -4.59 -11.64 7.93
C GLU A 606 -4.40 -12.02 9.42
N PRO A 607 -3.81 -13.20 9.71
CA PRO A 607 -3.75 -13.78 11.05
C PRO A 607 -2.87 -13.02 12.03
N ALA A 608 -1.97 -12.17 11.53
CA ALA A 608 -1.08 -11.36 12.37
C ALA A 608 -1.65 -9.97 12.67
N ASN A 609 -2.92 -9.68 12.38
CA ASN A 609 -3.52 -8.37 12.68
C ASN A 609 -4.44 -8.45 13.91
N PRO A 610 -4.09 -7.79 15.03
CA PRO A 610 -4.89 -7.85 16.25
C PRO A 610 -6.27 -7.22 16.09
N GLY A 611 -6.44 -6.28 15.15
CA GLY A 611 -7.71 -5.57 14.93
C GLY A 611 -8.86 -6.46 14.46
N HIS A 612 -8.57 -7.52 13.69
CA HIS A 612 -9.62 -8.46 13.25
C HIS A 612 -10.13 -9.32 14.41
N TYR A 613 -9.23 -9.74 15.31
CA TYR A 613 -9.59 -10.47 16.51
C TYR A 613 -10.37 -9.59 17.49
N THR A 614 -9.96 -8.33 17.68
CA THR A 614 -10.74 -7.37 18.47
C THR A 614 -12.12 -7.14 17.88
N SER A 615 -12.23 -6.97 16.57
CA SER A 615 -13.53 -6.81 15.91
C SER A 615 -14.42 -8.05 16.09
N LEU A 616 -13.85 -9.25 16.02
CA LEU A 616 -14.56 -10.50 16.27
C LEU A 616 -15.02 -10.60 17.72
N GLY A 617 -14.17 -10.26 18.69
CA GLY A 617 -14.53 -10.23 20.11
C GLY A 617 -15.65 -9.23 20.42
N GLN A 618 -15.67 -8.07 19.74
CA GLN A 618 -16.76 -7.09 19.88
C GLN A 618 -18.12 -7.66 19.46
N ILE A 619 -18.17 -8.50 18.41
CA ILE A 619 -19.41 -9.19 18.02
C ILE A 619 -19.91 -10.06 19.16
N HIS A 620 -19.03 -10.95 19.66
CA HIS A 620 -19.39 -11.88 20.72
C HIS A 620 -19.79 -11.15 22.01
N LEU A 621 -19.08 -10.08 22.38
CA LEU A 621 -19.44 -9.25 23.54
C LEU A 621 -20.83 -8.62 23.37
N GLN A 622 -21.14 -8.05 22.20
CA GLN A 622 -22.45 -7.44 21.94
C GLN A 622 -23.59 -8.48 21.98
N VAL A 623 -23.36 -9.69 21.45
CA VAL A 623 -24.31 -10.79 21.52
C VAL A 623 -24.49 -11.26 22.98
N ALA A 624 -23.40 -11.35 23.74
CA ALA A 624 -23.44 -11.67 25.16
C ALA A 624 -24.27 -10.65 25.95
N GLU A 625 -24.09 -9.35 25.72
CA GLU A 625 -24.86 -8.30 26.39
C GLU A 625 -26.37 -8.39 26.09
N ARG A 626 -26.72 -8.66 24.83
CA ARG A 626 -28.10 -8.90 24.43
C ARG A 626 -28.67 -10.13 25.15
N ALA A 627 -27.93 -11.24 25.20
CA ALA A 627 -28.35 -12.43 25.94
C ALA A 627 -28.48 -12.16 27.44
N GLY A 628 -27.53 -11.45 28.05
CA GLY A 628 -27.55 -11.04 29.45
C GLY A 628 -28.80 -10.22 29.82
N SER A 629 -29.25 -9.34 28.92
CA SER A 629 -30.47 -8.55 29.11
C SER A 629 -31.75 -9.39 29.23
N LEU A 630 -31.74 -10.63 28.73
CA LEU A 630 -32.87 -11.57 28.76
C LEU A 630 -32.87 -12.46 30.02
N LYS A 631 -31.85 -12.38 30.88
CA LYS A 631 -31.77 -13.19 32.11
C LYS A 631 -32.78 -12.81 33.18
N THR A 632 -33.34 -11.61 33.09
CA THR A 632 -34.38 -11.10 34.00
C THR A 632 -35.80 -11.41 33.50
N ASN A 633 -35.93 -12.21 32.43
CA ASN A 633 -37.23 -12.62 31.90
C ASN A 633 -37.98 -13.51 32.91
N GLU A 634 -39.31 -13.37 32.97
CA GLU A 634 -40.17 -14.16 33.85
C GLU A 634 -40.21 -15.66 33.45
N ASP A 635 -39.89 -15.98 32.19
CA ASP A 635 -39.74 -17.35 31.71
C ASP A 635 -38.39 -17.94 32.14
N GLU A 636 -38.43 -18.89 33.08
CA GLU A 636 -37.26 -19.54 33.67
C GLU A 636 -36.43 -20.35 32.65
N GLU A 637 -37.07 -20.98 31.66
CA GLU A 637 -36.33 -21.70 30.61
C GLU A 637 -35.60 -20.73 29.70
N LEU A 638 -36.25 -19.63 29.33
CA LEU A 638 -35.63 -18.57 28.52
C LEU A 638 -34.49 -17.88 29.26
N ALA A 639 -34.67 -17.56 30.54
CA ALA A 639 -33.62 -16.96 31.38
C ALA A 639 -32.40 -17.87 31.52
N LYS A 640 -32.61 -19.19 31.65
CA LYS A 640 -31.53 -20.18 31.71
C LYS A 640 -30.81 -20.32 30.37
N ALA A 641 -31.55 -20.37 29.25
CA ALA A 641 -30.97 -20.41 27.91
C ALA A 641 -30.15 -19.14 27.62
N ALA A 642 -30.67 -17.97 28.01
CA ALA A 642 -30.00 -16.69 27.91
C ALA A 642 -28.70 -16.63 28.73
N ALA A 643 -28.71 -17.16 29.97
CA ALA A 643 -27.51 -17.25 30.79
C ALA A 643 -26.43 -18.16 30.18
N GLN A 644 -26.84 -19.28 29.58
CA GLN A 644 -25.90 -20.18 28.88
C GLN A 644 -25.33 -19.52 27.62
N ALA A 645 -26.16 -18.82 26.84
CA ALA A 645 -25.73 -18.08 25.66
C ALA A 645 -24.76 -16.95 26.03
N GLU A 646 -25.06 -16.15 27.04
CA GLU A 646 -24.16 -15.10 27.54
C GLU A 646 -22.80 -15.69 27.94
N ALA A 647 -22.78 -16.76 28.73
CA ALA A 647 -21.53 -17.39 29.16
C ALA A 647 -20.70 -17.91 27.98
N GLN A 648 -21.35 -18.53 26.98
CA GLN A 648 -20.69 -19.02 25.77
C GLN A 648 -20.09 -17.87 24.95
N GLU A 649 -20.85 -16.80 24.73
CA GLU A 649 -20.41 -15.66 23.95
C GLU A 649 -19.31 -14.86 24.66
N LEU A 650 -19.37 -14.70 25.99
CA LEU A 650 -18.28 -14.11 26.77
C LEU A 650 -16.98 -14.91 26.64
N ALA A 651 -17.05 -16.24 26.61
CA ALA A 651 -15.86 -17.08 26.43
C ALA A 651 -15.24 -16.93 25.01
N LEU A 652 -16.08 -16.81 23.98
CA LEU A 652 -15.62 -16.54 22.61
C LEU A 652 -15.01 -15.13 22.48
N ALA A 653 -15.63 -14.13 23.13
CA ALA A 653 -15.10 -12.77 23.20
C ALA A 653 -13.73 -12.74 23.88
N GLU A 654 -13.60 -13.38 25.04
CA GLU A 654 -12.34 -13.53 25.77
C GLU A 654 -11.25 -14.17 24.91
N GLN A 655 -11.57 -15.28 24.23
CA GLN A 655 -10.61 -15.95 23.34
C GLN A 655 -10.11 -15.02 22.24
N ALA A 656 -11.01 -14.26 21.62
CA ALA A 656 -10.66 -13.34 20.55
C ALA A 656 -9.80 -12.17 21.07
N PHE A 657 -10.17 -11.55 22.19
CA PHE A 657 -9.37 -10.46 22.76
C PHE A 657 -8.00 -10.93 23.26
N ASN A 658 -7.91 -12.11 23.88
CA ASN A 658 -6.63 -12.70 24.25
C ASN A 658 -5.73 -12.95 23.02
N ALA A 659 -6.29 -13.41 21.90
CA ALA A 659 -5.53 -13.55 20.65
C ALA A 659 -5.01 -12.18 20.15
N ALA A 660 -5.81 -11.12 20.24
CA ALA A 660 -5.38 -9.77 19.86
C ALA A 660 -4.24 -9.26 20.75
N VAL A 661 -4.35 -9.42 22.08
CA VAL A 661 -3.32 -9.04 23.05
C VAL A 661 -2.03 -9.84 22.84
N GLN A 662 -2.11 -11.14 22.57
CA GLN A 662 -0.93 -11.95 22.25
C GLN A 662 -0.21 -11.50 20.98
N LEU A 663 -0.97 -11.06 19.96
CA LEU A 663 -0.42 -10.56 18.71
C LEU A 663 0.23 -9.18 18.88
N LYS A 664 -0.29 -8.36 19.79
CA LYS A 664 0.18 -7.01 20.07
C LYS A 664 -0.08 -6.66 21.55
N PRO A 665 0.90 -6.86 22.45
CA PRO A 665 0.79 -6.62 23.90
C PRO A 665 0.66 -5.16 24.33
N ASP A 666 0.72 -4.21 23.41
CA ASP A 666 0.48 -2.78 23.61
C ASP A 666 -0.77 -2.31 22.83
N TYR A 667 -1.71 -3.22 22.53
CA TYR A 667 -2.93 -2.90 21.77
C TYR A 667 -4.09 -2.54 22.70
N ALA A 668 -4.12 -1.27 23.12
CA ALA A 668 -5.11 -0.74 24.06
C ALA A 668 -6.57 -1.12 23.75
N PRO A 669 -7.07 -1.08 22.49
CA PRO A 669 -8.44 -1.47 22.20
C PRO A 669 -8.79 -2.90 22.64
N ALA A 670 -7.87 -3.87 22.51
CA ALA A 670 -8.15 -5.25 22.91
C ALA A 670 -8.21 -5.42 24.43
N TYR A 671 -7.31 -4.76 25.17
CA TYR A 671 -7.32 -4.79 26.62
C TYR A 671 -8.57 -4.16 27.23
N TYR A 672 -9.05 -3.06 26.66
CA TYR A 672 -10.30 -2.42 27.10
C TYR A 672 -11.47 -3.40 27.04
N TYR A 673 -11.70 -4.04 25.89
CA TYR A 673 -12.80 -5.00 25.78
C TYR A 673 -12.55 -6.30 26.57
N LEU A 674 -11.30 -6.69 26.80
CA LEU A 674 -10.98 -7.82 27.66
C LEU A 674 -11.32 -7.53 29.13
N ALA A 675 -11.03 -6.32 29.62
CA ALA A 675 -11.45 -5.87 30.95
C ALA A 675 -12.98 -5.88 31.08
N ALA A 676 -13.70 -5.35 30.07
CA ALA A 676 -15.17 -5.42 30.03
C ALA A 676 -15.68 -6.87 30.07
N VAL A 677 -15.04 -7.81 29.36
CA VAL A 677 -15.41 -9.24 29.42
C VAL A 677 -15.19 -9.80 30.83
N TYR A 678 -14.05 -9.53 31.46
CA TYR A 678 -13.79 -10.01 32.82
C TYR A 678 -14.74 -9.40 33.85
N GLU A 679 -15.10 -8.12 33.71
CA GLU A 679 -16.10 -7.49 34.57
C GLU A 679 -17.45 -8.22 34.46
N ARG A 680 -17.91 -8.51 33.23
CA ARG A 680 -19.16 -9.25 32.98
C ARG A 680 -19.13 -10.68 33.50
N GLN A 681 -17.94 -11.30 33.51
CA GLN A 681 -17.72 -12.62 34.09
C GLN A 681 -17.54 -12.58 35.63
N GLY A 682 -17.39 -11.39 36.23
CA GLY A 682 -17.11 -11.22 37.66
C GLY A 682 -15.67 -11.56 38.07
N ARG A 683 -14.75 -11.60 37.11
CA ARG A 683 -13.33 -11.98 37.27
C ARG A 683 -12.47 -10.75 37.57
N LEU A 684 -12.71 -10.17 38.74
CA LEU A 684 -12.14 -8.88 39.15
C LEU A 684 -10.60 -8.88 39.22
N ALA A 685 -9.98 -10.01 39.59
CA ALA A 685 -8.52 -10.10 39.68
C ALA A 685 -7.86 -10.01 38.30
N GLU A 686 -8.36 -10.77 37.33
CA GLU A 686 -7.86 -10.70 35.96
C GLU A 686 -8.13 -9.34 35.32
N GLU A 687 -9.30 -8.75 35.57
CA GLU A 687 -9.63 -7.38 35.16
C GLU A 687 -8.61 -6.37 35.71
N ALA A 688 -8.23 -6.49 36.99
CA ALA A 688 -7.25 -5.59 37.62
C ALA A 688 -5.87 -5.74 36.99
N THR A 689 -5.43 -6.97 36.68
CA THR A 689 -4.15 -7.20 35.98
C THR A 689 -4.12 -6.49 34.63
N ILE A 690 -5.22 -6.57 33.88
CA ILE A 690 -5.33 -5.91 32.57
C ILE A 690 -5.32 -4.38 32.70
N LEU A 691 -6.13 -3.82 33.59
CA LEU A 691 -6.20 -2.37 33.80
C LEU A 691 -4.88 -1.81 34.35
N ALA A 692 -4.17 -2.55 35.20
CA ALA A 692 -2.85 -2.18 35.69
C ALA A 692 -1.81 -2.12 34.55
N ALA A 693 -1.81 -3.12 33.65
CA ALA A 693 -0.94 -3.12 32.48
C ALA A 693 -1.28 -1.98 31.50
N LEU A 694 -2.57 -1.66 31.32
CA LEU A 694 -3.00 -0.51 30.52
C LEU A 694 -2.53 0.81 31.13
N TYR A 695 -2.75 1.00 32.43
CA TYR A 695 -2.35 2.21 33.14
C TYR A 695 -0.82 2.39 33.18
N GLN A 696 -0.05 1.30 33.23
CA GLN A 696 1.41 1.35 33.06
C GLN A 696 1.84 1.94 31.72
N ASN A 697 1.14 1.60 30.63
CA ASN A 697 1.46 2.10 29.30
C ASN A 697 0.95 3.53 29.07
N GLU A 698 -0.14 3.91 29.74
CA GLU A 698 -0.75 5.25 29.67
C GLU A 698 -0.91 5.87 31.08
N PRO A 699 0.21 6.17 31.78
CA PRO A 699 0.18 6.58 33.18
C PRO A 699 -0.47 7.96 33.40
N THR A 700 -0.66 8.74 32.33
CA THR A 700 -1.33 10.04 32.37
C THR A 700 -2.84 9.95 32.08
N ASN A 701 -3.35 8.75 31.77
CA ASN A 701 -4.76 8.54 31.50
C ASN A 701 -5.55 8.44 32.82
N VAL A 702 -6.08 9.60 33.24
CA VAL A 702 -6.88 9.78 34.47
C VAL A 702 -8.09 8.84 34.51
N GLY A 703 -8.68 8.53 33.36
CA GLY A 703 -9.80 7.59 33.25
C GLY A 703 -9.39 6.16 33.61
N LEU A 704 -8.35 5.64 32.97
CA LEU A 704 -7.81 4.30 33.26
C LEU A 704 -7.34 4.16 34.71
N GLY A 705 -6.65 5.17 35.24
CA GLY A 705 -6.24 5.18 36.65
C GLY A 705 -7.44 5.16 37.58
N PHE A 706 -8.49 5.92 37.28
CA PHE A 706 -9.71 5.92 38.09
C PHE A 706 -10.44 4.57 38.06
N GLU A 707 -10.61 3.96 36.89
CA GLU A 707 -11.21 2.62 36.74
C GLU A 707 -10.44 1.57 37.53
N LEU A 708 -9.11 1.54 37.41
CA LEU A 708 -8.25 0.64 38.17
C LEU A 708 -8.40 0.85 39.69
N ALA A 709 -8.41 2.10 40.15
CA ALA A 709 -8.54 2.41 41.57
C ALA A 709 -9.91 1.98 42.14
N ILE A 710 -10.98 2.14 41.37
CA ILE A 710 -12.33 1.66 41.73
C ILE A 710 -12.35 0.13 41.82
N LEU A 711 -11.73 -0.55 40.87
CA LEU A 711 -11.66 -2.00 40.86
C LEU A 711 -10.87 -2.54 42.05
N LEU A 712 -9.70 -1.95 42.35
CA LEU A 712 -8.91 -2.28 43.53
C LEU A 712 -9.69 -2.06 44.83
N LEU A 713 -10.47 -0.97 44.89
CA LEU A 713 -11.37 -0.71 46.02
C LEU A 713 -12.49 -1.78 46.13
N ARG A 714 -13.07 -2.24 45.02
CA ARG A 714 -14.04 -3.35 44.99
C ARG A 714 -13.42 -4.67 45.46
N MET A 715 -12.14 -4.90 45.14
CA MET A 715 -11.35 -6.05 45.60
C MET A 715 -10.89 -5.93 47.06
N GLN A 716 -11.11 -4.79 47.72
CA GLN A 716 -10.60 -4.45 49.06
C GLN A 716 -9.07 -4.30 49.15
N GLU A 717 -8.39 -4.07 48.02
CA GLU A 717 -6.96 -3.74 47.98
C GLU A 717 -6.76 -2.25 48.28
N LEU A 718 -7.01 -1.88 49.54
CA LEU A 718 -7.17 -0.48 49.95
C LEU A 718 -5.92 0.39 49.75
N GLU A 719 -4.71 -0.15 49.98
CA GLU A 719 -3.47 0.62 49.80
C GLU A 719 -3.13 0.84 48.32
N ALA A 720 -3.33 -0.18 47.48
CA ALA A 720 -3.16 -0.05 46.03
C ALA A 720 -4.19 0.95 45.46
N ALA A 721 -5.47 0.82 45.82
CA ALA A 721 -6.53 1.74 45.42
C ALA A 721 -6.20 3.19 45.82
N LYS A 722 -5.74 3.40 47.06
CA LYS A 722 -5.31 4.72 47.54
C LYS A 722 -4.19 5.30 46.69
N THR A 723 -3.15 4.52 46.42
CA THR A 723 -1.99 4.96 45.63
C THR A 723 -2.40 5.39 44.23
N VAL A 724 -3.26 4.61 43.56
CA VAL A 724 -3.77 4.95 42.23
C VAL A 724 -4.67 6.19 42.29
N PHE A 725 -5.59 6.31 43.26
CA PHE A 725 -6.40 7.53 43.41
C PHE A 725 -5.55 8.78 43.68
N GLU A 726 -4.49 8.68 44.47
CA GLU A 726 -3.56 9.78 44.71
C GLU A 726 -2.80 10.17 43.44
N SER A 727 -2.38 9.19 42.63
CA SER A 727 -1.79 9.42 41.31
C SER A 727 -2.75 10.16 40.37
N VAL A 728 -3.99 9.68 40.26
CA VAL A 728 -5.08 10.31 39.50
C VAL A 728 -5.31 11.77 39.93
N LEU A 729 -5.30 12.03 41.25
CA LEU A 729 -5.50 13.38 41.81
C LEU A 729 -4.27 14.29 41.70
N ASN A 730 -3.08 13.76 41.44
CA ASN A 730 -1.92 14.58 41.10
C ASN A 730 -2.03 15.11 39.67
N LEU A 731 -2.58 14.32 38.75
CA LEU A 731 -2.83 14.71 37.37
C LEU A 731 -4.08 15.60 37.25
N SER A 732 -5.14 15.27 37.97
CA SER A 732 -6.40 16.03 38.00
C SER A 732 -6.83 16.35 39.43
N PRO A 733 -6.28 17.42 40.04
CA PRO A 733 -6.58 17.79 41.43
C PRO A 733 -8.05 18.09 41.70
N ASP A 734 -8.82 18.51 40.71
CA ASP A 734 -10.24 18.85 40.89
C ASP A 734 -11.18 17.71 40.51
N TYR A 735 -10.66 16.48 40.33
CA TYR A 735 -11.50 15.33 40.00
C TYR A 735 -12.34 14.87 41.20
N SER A 736 -13.58 15.39 41.28
CA SER A 736 -14.53 15.19 42.37
C SER A 736 -14.77 13.71 42.71
N ASN A 737 -14.98 12.86 41.70
CA ASN A 737 -15.22 11.43 41.90
C ASN A 737 -13.97 10.72 42.48
N ALA A 738 -12.77 10.99 41.98
CA ALA A 738 -11.55 10.40 42.55
C ALA A 738 -11.36 10.79 44.02
N ARG A 739 -11.60 12.06 44.40
CA ARG A 739 -11.57 12.49 45.82
C ARG A 739 -12.64 11.81 46.66
N TRP A 740 -13.83 11.64 46.10
CA TRP A 740 -14.96 11.01 46.76
C TRP A 740 -14.72 9.53 47.09
N PHE A 741 -14.11 8.79 46.17
CA PHE A 741 -13.76 7.39 46.39
C PHE A 741 -12.51 7.24 47.26
N LEU A 742 -11.52 8.12 47.12
CA LEU A 742 -10.37 8.18 48.04
C LEU A 742 -10.80 8.44 49.49
N ALA A 743 -11.83 9.28 49.72
CA ALA A 743 -12.42 9.44 51.04
C ALA A 743 -12.96 8.11 51.61
N SER A 744 -13.60 7.31 50.76
CA SER A 744 -14.12 5.98 51.14
C SER A 744 -12.98 5.02 51.48
N VAL A 745 -11.88 5.05 50.72
CA VAL A 745 -10.67 4.27 51.03
C VAL A 745 -10.14 4.65 52.42
N TYR A 746 -10.03 5.95 52.71
CA TYR A 746 -9.59 6.43 54.02
C TYR A 746 -10.55 6.06 55.17
N GLU A 747 -11.87 6.07 54.95
CA GLU A 747 -12.84 5.57 55.94
C GLU A 747 -12.64 4.07 56.22
N LEU A 748 -12.46 3.25 55.18
CA LEU A 748 -12.23 1.80 55.30
C LEU A 748 -10.88 1.46 55.97
N GLN A 749 -9.87 2.31 55.77
CA GLN A 749 -8.57 2.21 56.46
C GLN A 749 -8.62 2.74 57.92
N GLY A 750 -9.75 3.26 58.39
CA GLY A 750 -9.90 3.79 59.75
C GLY A 750 -9.26 5.17 59.95
N ASN A 751 -9.11 5.97 58.89
CA ASN A 751 -8.53 7.31 58.92
C ASN A 751 -9.57 8.41 58.60
N PRO A 752 -10.51 8.71 59.53
CA PRO A 752 -11.63 9.62 59.27
C PRO A 752 -11.20 11.08 59.06
N GLN A 753 -10.06 11.52 59.61
CA GLN A 753 -9.54 12.87 59.40
C GLN A 753 -9.15 13.09 57.93
N LYS A 754 -8.37 12.18 57.33
CA LYS A 754 -8.01 12.29 55.91
C LYS A 754 -9.22 12.15 55.00
N ALA A 755 -10.16 11.28 55.35
CA ALA A 755 -11.41 11.15 54.62
C ALA A 755 -12.20 12.46 54.64
N LEU A 756 -12.30 13.12 55.81
CA LEU A 756 -12.99 14.40 55.96
C LEU A 756 -12.36 15.50 55.10
N GLU A 757 -11.02 15.59 55.04
CA GLU A 757 -10.31 16.53 54.18
C GLU A 757 -10.68 16.37 52.70
N GLN A 758 -10.79 15.12 52.21
CA GLN A 758 -11.20 14.87 50.83
C GLN A 758 -12.65 15.26 50.59
N VAL A 759 -13.58 14.89 51.50
CA VAL A 759 -15.01 15.24 51.37
C VAL A 759 -15.24 16.75 51.46
N GLU A 760 -14.46 17.49 52.26
CA GLU A 760 -14.50 18.96 52.29
C GLU A 760 -14.10 19.57 50.94
N LYS A 761 -13.09 19.02 50.27
CA LYS A 761 -12.73 19.43 48.91
C LYS A 761 -13.84 19.11 47.91
N VAL A 762 -14.43 17.91 47.99
CA VAL A 762 -15.58 17.54 47.14
C VAL A 762 -16.75 18.49 47.36
N ALA A 763 -17.04 18.87 48.61
CA ALA A 763 -18.10 19.83 48.94
C ALA A 763 -17.83 21.24 48.39
N ASN A 764 -16.57 21.67 48.34
CA ASN A 764 -16.20 22.94 47.71
C ASN A 764 -16.38 22.91 46.19
N LEU A 765 -16.09 21.76 45.55
CA LEU A 765 -16.28 21.54 44.12
C LEU A 765 -17.76 21.35 43.75
N ASN A 766 -18.57 20.81 44.66
CA ASN A 766 -19.98 20.47 44.49
C ASN A 766 -20.87 21.09 45.60
N PRO A 767 -20.96 22.42 45.71
CA PRO A 767 -21.59 23.11 46.85
C PRO A 767 -23.10 22.84 47.01
N ASP A 768 -23.79 22.51 45.92
CA ASP A 768 -25.24 22.26 45.91
C ASP A 768 -25.60 20.77 45.98
N ASN A 769 -24.60 19.87 46.06
CA ASN A 769 -24.84 18.44 46.05
C ASN A 769 -25.27 17.93 47.44
N GLN A 770 -26.55 17.57 47.56
CA GLN A 770 -27.13 17.09 48.81
C GLN A 770 -26.50 15.80 49.35
N LEU A 771 -26.00 14.92 48.46
CA LEU A 771 -25.32 13.68 48.85
C LEU A 771 -23.99 14.00 49.54
N VAL A 772 -23.24 14.94 48.98
CA VAL A 772 -21.97 15.42 49.55
C VAL A 772 -22.20 16.13 50.88
N ALA A 773 -23.19 17.04 50.95
CA ALA A 773 -23.53 17.76 52.17
C ALA A 773 -23.90 16.82 53.33
N LYS A 774 -24.71 15.79 53.05
CA LYS A 774 -25.08 14.77 54.05
C LYS A 774 -23.88 13.95 54.52
N ARG A 775 -23.01 13.50 53.60
CA ARG A 775 -21.80 12.75 54.00
C ARG A 775 -20.88 13.62 54.84
N LEU A 776 -20.69 14.88 54.47
CA LEU A 776 -19.87 15.83 55.23
C LEU A 776 -20.41 16.10 56.64
N GLU A 777 -21.71 16.33 56.79
CA GLU A 777 -22.36 16.52 58.10
C GLU A 777 -22.15 15.29 59.00
N ARG A 778 -22.36 14.10 58.44
CA ARG A 778 -22.19 12.84 59.15
C ARG A 778 -20.74 12.62 59.61
N MET A 779 -19.77 12.89 58.74
CA MET A 779 -18.35 12.78 59.10
C MET A 779 -17.92 13.80 60.16
N ARG A 780 -18.48 15.02 60.14
CA ARG A 780 -18.26 16.02 61.21
C ARG A 780 -18.87 15.61 62.55
N ALA A 781 -19.95 14.82 62.53
CA ALA A 781 -20.54 14.21 63.72
C ALA A 781 -19.73 13.00 64.24
N GLY A 782 -18.64 12.61 63.57
CA GLY A 782 -17.79 11.48 63.95
C GLY A 782 -18.30 10.12 63.48
N GLU A 783 -19.28 10.09 62.56
CA GLU A 783 -19.87 8.86 62.04
C GLU A 783 -19.18 8.41 60.75
N ILE A 784 -18.44 7.30 60.84
CA ILE A 784 -17.73 6.66 59.72
C ILE A 784 -18.65 5.62 59.07
N THR A 785 -18.61 5.49 57.74
CA THR A 785 -19.28 4.39 57.04
C THR A 785 -18.29 3.39 56.45
N THR A 786 -18.71 2.13 56.40
CA THR A 786 -18.04 1.05 55.68
C THR A 786 -18.66 0.79 54.30
N PHE A 787 -19.70 1.56 53.94
CA PHE A 787 -20.35 1.45 52.65
C PHE A 787 -19.62 2.33 51.62
N ILE A 788 -19.25 1.75 50.48
CA ILE A 788 -18.70 2.48 49.35
C ILE A 788 -19.87 3.16 48.62
N PRO A 789 -19.97 4.50 48.65
CA PRO A 789 -21.05 5.22 47.99
C PRO A 789 -20.90 5.24 46.47
N GLY A 790 -22.01 5.41 45.76
CA GLY A 790 -21.98 5.70 44.32
C GLY A 790 -21.29 7.04 43.99
N PRO A 791 -20.99 7.31 42.71
CA PRO A 791 -20.32 8.54 42.28
C PRO A 791 -21.15 9.79 42.62
N VAL A 792 -20.45 10.92 42.78
CA VAL A 792 -21.05 12.22 43.19
C VAL A 792 -21.74 12.90 42.01
N GLU A 793 -21.22 12.70 40.82
CA GLU A 793 -21.76 13.19 39.55
C GLU A 793 -22.30 12.00 38.75
N ALA A 794 -23.48 12.16 38.14
CA ALA A 794 -24.10 11.13 37.32
C ALA A 794 -23.51 11.13 35.91
N GLY A 795 -22.80 10.06 35.58
CA GLY A 795 -22.27 9.75 34.26
C GLY A 795 -21.54 8.42 34.34
N GLU A 796 -21.78 7.53 33.37
CA GLU A 796 -20.79 6.50 33.07
C GLU A 796 -19.54 7.27 32.62
N LEU A 797 -18.44 7.12 33.36
CA LEU A 797 -17.13 7.52 32.89
C LEU A 797 -16.43 6.21 32.56
N SER A 798 -16.71 5.72 31.36
CA SER A 798 -15.91 4.72 30.69
C SER A 798 -14.59 5.37 30.25
N ALA A 799 -13.53 4.59 30.10
CA ALA A 799 -12.26 4.99 29.49
C ALA A 799 -12.42 5.72 28.13
N THR A 800 -13.60 5.65 27.51
CA THR A 800 -13.97 6.34 26.26
C THR A 800 -14.66 7.71 26.42
N ASP A 801 -15.18 8.05 27.61
CA ASP A 801 -15.96 9.29 27.82
C ASP A 801 -15.08 10.53 28.00
N VAL A 802 -13.77 10.34 28.06
CA VAL A 802 -12.79 11.44 28.06
C VAL A 802 -12.40 11.71 26.60
N GLU A 803 -13.31 12.32 25.82
CA GLU A 803 -12.91 13.06 24.62
C GLU A 803 -11.95 14.18 25.05
N GLY A 804 -10.65 13.97 24.81
CA GLY A 804 -9.66 15.04 24.88
C GLY A 804 -9.59 15.78 26.21
N GLY A 805 -9.54 15.05 27.33
CA GLY A 805 -9.09 15.63 28.59
C GLY A 805 -7.74 16.29 28.32
N GLU A 806 -7.66 17.61 28.54
CA GLU A 806 -6.45 18.40 28.33
C GLU A 806 -5.26 17.60 28.84
N VAL A 807 -4.37 17.20 27.93
CA VAL A 807 -3.01 16.83 28.30
C VAL A 807 -2.44 18.12 28.85
N THR A 808 -2.60 18.35 30.15
CA THR A 808 -1.73 19.29 30.84
C THR A 808 -0.33 18.75 30.63
N ASP A 809 0.60 19.59 30.17
CA ASP A 809 2.04 19.30 30.08
C ASP A 809 2.69 19.01 31.46
N ALA A 810 1.92 18.51 32.42
CA ALA A 810 2.36 18.12 33.74
C ALA A 810 3.21 16.85 33.61
N GLU A 811 4.52 17.00 33.77
CA GLU A 811 5.43 15.88 33.96
C GLU A 811 4.98 15.05 35.17
N LEU A 812 4.98 13.71 35.03
CA LEU A 812 4.73 12.79 36.14
C LEU A 812 5.66 13.14 37.31
N PRO A 813 5.16 13.15 38.56
CA PRO A 813 6.01 13.36 39.73
C PRO A 813 7.17 12.37 39.79
N GLU A 814 8.33 12.81 40.26
CA GLU A 814 9.52 11.97 40.41
C GLU A 814 9.20 10.72 41.26
N GLY A 815 9.32 9.52 40.68
CA GLY A 815 9.01 8.25 41.34
C GLY A 815 7.61 7.66 41.07
N ALA A 816 6.74 8.35 40.32
CA ALA A 816 5.41 7.84 39.97
C ALA A 816 5.49 6.55 39.12
N GLU A 817 6.42 6.45 38.18
CA GLU A 817 6.62 5.23 37.37
C GLU A 817 6.95 4.00 38.23
N ALA A 818 7.81 4.17 39.24
CA ALA A 818 8.17 3.09 40.16
C ALA A 818 6.98 2.65 41.04
N GLN A 819 6.10 3.58 41.42
CA GLN A 819 4.86 3.25 42.13
C GLN A 819 3.89 2.49 41.24
N ILE A 820 3.78 2.85 39.96
CA ILE A 820 2.90 2.15 39.01
C ILE A 820 3.47 0.74 38.68
N GLU A 821 4.80 0.58 38.65
CA GLU A 821 5.44 -0.74 38.60
C GLU A 821 5.14 -1.60 39.84
N GLU A 822 5.22 -1.02 41.04
CA GLU A 822 4.90 -1.70 42.30
C GLU A 822 3.43 -2.13 42.36
N ILE A 823 2.51 -1.26 41.94
CA ILE A 823 1.07 -1.57 41.87
C ILE A 823 0.81 -2.75 40.94
N ALA A 824 1.41 -2.77 39.75
CA ALA A 824 1.20 -3.90 38.84
C ALA A 824 1.80 -5.21 39.39
N ALA A 825 2.93 -5.14 40.09
CA ALA A 825 3.52 -6.30 40.76
C ALA A 825 2.64 -6.82 41.91
N GLU A 826 2.00 -5.92 42.67
CA GLU A 826 1.02 -6.30 43.70
C GLU A 826 -0.23 -6.94 43.08
N VAL A 827 -0.72 -6.40 41.97
CA VAL A 827 -1.87 -6.97 41.23
C VAL A 827 -1.54 -8.33 40.61
N GLU A 828 -0.32 -8.55 40.12
CA GLU A 828 0.14 -9.87 39.66
C GLU A 828 0.29 -10.89 40.79
N ALA A 829 0.50 -10.44 42.03
CA ALA A 829 0.65 -11.30 43.21
C ALA A 829 -0.71 -11.81 43.77
N VAL A 830 -1.83 -11.26 43.30
CA VAL A 830 -3.17 -11.75 43.63
C VAL A 830 -3.40 -13.07 42.88
N GLU A 831 -3.37 -14.20 43.60
CA GLU A 831 -3.52 -15.52 42.98
C GLU A 831 -4.82 -15.62 42.16
N PRO A 832 -4.75 -15.98 40.87
CA PRO A 832 -5.95 -16.27 40.09
C PRO A 832 -6.62 -17.53 40.65
N ALA A 833 -7.96 -17.54 40.65
CA ALA A 833 -8.72 -18.73 41.05
C ALA A 833 -8.27 -19.95 40.22
N PRO A 834 -8.12 -21.14 40.83
CA PRO A 834 -7.64 -22.32 40.12
C PRO A 834 -8.57 -22.66 38.95
N ALA A 835 -7.99 -22.79 37.75
CA ALA A 835 -8.69 -23.22 36.54
C ALA A 835 -9.39 -24.57 36.77
N PHE A 836 -10.70 -24.62 36.48
CA PHE A 836 -11.48 -25.86 36.44
C PHE A 836 -11.68 -26.35 35.01
#